data_AF-A0A562PSX7-F1
#
_entry.id   AF-A0A562PSX7-F1
#
_cell.length_a   1.000
_cell.length_b   1.000
_cell.length_c   1.000
_cell.angle_alpha   90.00
_cell.angle_beta   90.00
_cell.angle_gamma   90.00
#
_symmetry.space_group_name_H-M   'P 1'
#
loop_
_entity.id
_entity.type
_entity.pdbx_description
1 polymer ?
#
loop_
_entity_poly.entity_id
_entity_poly.type
_entity_poly.pdbx_seq_one_letter_code
_entity_poly.pdbx_strand_id
1 'polypeptide(L)'
;MHSNPTPSLYARLPRLAPLALALALSGAAAAQTITVTGAPGQDGSSGTQPGAAGAAGSAGGPATAAAGIAHTGAVATGGNGGRGGNGAGGAPGQDGGAAGNGGAGGAATAQHIVGSAASNINVSAQATGGNGGAAGVPGEAGNGGSAGAQGAGGNGGDAAASVSATGTRIIQGNAQADGGAAAGVLAGDYARHAGTAEATATLLGGSSSFVSGNVHAYGGNAGMTGGGAGPVAGGAARGAVTATGDIVALSSTVYGGTGSAASGGGAGGRGGDAEGDIHASVGSGYFSGQWRVQGGSGGNSTGGTGGAGGNARLSTQITTATTGSIDLWTYVAGGDGGDGHGLAGDSDVNLVIAAGGLGTVGGEVRSTGGRGGHGAGITGTAMQGGQGKLTANVVTQGRLQLHVSATGGAGGDGIDGHGGRGGDAIAVAAGSGHASYAGSPNELYIEATGGVGGAASAPGKRAGDGGTGHIAGTIHGTGIADAQLRATVTGGRGGTGKGQALAGNGGAAYANNNVDGSVGSDGVELYLEQKAVGGMGGFHDIGKGGKGGSAVSTLTRTIEGNHTISLRAEARGGTGGVGTIGGDGGDATASVDVTRAGTTVGLSGVAEAVGGGGGYGQPGLGGNASARSVVRAAGNASALAKADGTGWNVDSRREAPARADAFARAESTVTDASASAYATAARQEGGVAHARSEVISTGRAFAVASTLGHEGTASSYTHTTGTNLSEARAIGDVTRGGLHSASVAQHGTGLVETDARLTFGGASRWTGARVWSRAQVGSGELLESFDTTSFGYLRPDLAILYPHDPAVAGRYAGADVFAAGRMVGGGDFGATLPTRYGTSAHFVFDAASEGMLRLDLLNFRHRDAFATMEFSVAVQGAEVFRQTFYRLVDAQAFFSGGMLELGLLDEGPYDILIAADFLFGNPGWVGFDYVLAAVPEPGMWLLLAVGLVLVRVRLRGSFRV
;
A
#
# COMPACT_ATOMS: atom_id res chain seq x y z
N MET A 1 90.32 -5.49 -39.62
CA MET A 1 90.96 -6.81 -39.42
C MET A 1 91.65 -6.79 -38.05
N HIS A 2 91.05 -7.38 -37.03
CA HIS A 2 91.76 -8.09 -35.96
C HIS A 2 90.73 -8.77 -35.07
N SER A 3 90.85 -10.10 -35.03
CA SER A 3 90.15 -11.04 -34.18
C SER A 3 90.48 -10.77 -32.71
N ASN A 4 89.46 -10.62 -31.88
CA ASN A 4 89.57 -10.66 -30.42
C ASN A 4 88.47 -11.57 -29.84
N PRO A 5 88.73 -12.18 -28.67
CA PRO A 5 88.37 -13.56 -28.39
C PRO A 5 87.09 -13.67 -27.56
N THR A 6 86.48 -14.84 -27.66
CA THR A 6 85.41 -15.35 -26.81
C THR A 6 85.80 -15.35 -25.33
N PRO A 7 85.00 -14.75 -24.42
CA PRO A 7 85.12 -14.99 -22.99
C PRO A 7 84.44 -16.31 -22.62
N SER A 8 85.16 -17.11 -21.84
CA SER A 8 84.78 -18.44 -21.36
C SER A 8 83.58 -18.40 -20.40
N LEU A 9 82.68 -19.37 -20.60
CA LEU A 9 81.38 -19.55 -19.94
C LEU A 9 81.46 -20.20 -18.54
N TYR A 10 82.61 -20.15 -17.85
CA TYR A 10 82.88 -20.94 -16.63
C TYR A 10 83.19 -20.13 -15.37
N ALA A 11 82.67 -18.90 -15.24
CA ALA A 11 82.91 -18.05 -14.07
C ALA A 11 81.64 -17.43 -13.43
N ARG A 12 80.47 -18.10 -13.51
CA ARG A 12 79.23 -17.59 -12.89
C ARG A 12 78.41 -18.61 -12.09
N LEU A 13 79.04 -19.66 -11.54
CA LEU A 13 78.35 -20.70 -10.76
C LEU A 13 78.35 -20.56 -9.21
N PRO A 14 79.18 -19.74 -8.52
CA PRO A 14 79.05 -19.61 -7.06
C PRO A 14 78.12 -18.48 -6.58
N ARG A 15 77.53 -17.68 -7.48
CA ARG A 15 76.64 -16.55 -7.10
C ARG A 15 75.14 -16.85 -7.17
N LEU A 16 74.74 -18.02 -7.65
CA LEU A 16 73.33 -18.46 -7.65
C LEU A 16 72.99 -19.44 -6.53
N ALA A 17 73.98 -19.96 -5.78
CA ALA A 17 73.74 -20.86 -4.66
C ALA A 17 72.93 -20.22 -3.50
N PRO A 18 73.15 -18.94 -3.11
CA PRO A 18 72.28 -18.30 -2.11
C PRO A 18 70.87 -18.05 -2.65
N LEU A 19 70.73 -17.84 -3.97
CA LEU A 19 69.43 -17.59 -4.62
C LEU A 19 68.62 -18.89 -4.80
N ALA A 20 69.29 -20.00 -5.15
CA ALA A 20 68.68 -21.32 -5.27
C ALA A 20 68.38 -21.94 -3.89
N LEU A 21 69.21 -21.68 -2.87
CA LEU A 21 68.93 -22.08 -1.49
C LEU A 21 67.83 -21.20 -0.86
N ALA A 22 67.76 -19.91 -1.20
CA ALA A 22 66.61 -19.06 -0.84
C ALA A 22 65.33 -19.47 -1.59
N LEU A 23 65.40 -19.92 -2.85
CA LEU A 23 64.26 -20.47 -3.60
C LEU A 23 63.83 -21.87 -3.12
N ALA A 24 64.78 -22.68 -2.63
CA ALA A 24 64.49 -24.01 -2.09
C ALA A 24 64.02 -23.96 -0.62
N LEU A 25 64.45 -22.96 0.17
CA LEU A 25 63.92 -22.67 1.50
C LEU A 25 62.64 -21.82 1.47
N SER A 26 62.34 -21.14 0.36
CA SER A 26 61.00 -20.63 0.06
C SER A 26 60.09 -21.71 -0.49
N GLY A 27 60.45 -22.99 -0.33
CA GLY A 27 59.54 -24.10 -0.54
C GLY A 27 58.24 -23.75 0.14
N ALA A 28 57.23 -23.47 -0.68
CA ALA A 28 55.92 -23.05 -0.23
C ALA A 28 55.45 -24.11 0.75
N ALA A 29 55.59 -23.84 2.05
CA ALA A 29 54.92 -24.61 3.07
C ALA A 29 53.45 -24.46 2.69
N ALA A 30 52.90 -25.50 2.07
CA ALA A 30 51.53 -25.51 1.62
C ALA A 30 50.71 -25.19 2.87
N ALA A 31 50.17 -23.97 2.91
CA ALA A 31 49.56 -23.44 4.12
C ALA A 31 48.45 -24.40 4.55
N GLN A 32 48.67 -25.04 5.69
CA GLN A 32 47.88 -26.19 6.13
C GLN A 32 46.66 -25.71 6.90
N THR A 33 45.52 -26.36 6.69
CA THR A 33 44.34 -26.20 7.56
C THR A 33 44.60 -26.92 8.87
N ILE A 34 44.37 -26.26 10.02
CA ILE A 34 44.40 -26.92 11.33
C ILE A 34 43.06 -27.63 11.53
N THR A 35 43.09 -28.96 11.65
CA THR A 35 41.91 -29.77 11.92
C THR A 35 42.03 -30.43 13.29
N VAL A 36 41.02 -30.25 14.15
CA VAL A 36 40.93 -30.87 15.48
C VAL A 36 39.60 -31.61 15.58
N THR A 37 39.66 -32.90 15.91
CA THR A 37 38.47 -33.74 16.16
C THR A 37 38.47 -34.19 17.60
N GLY A 38 37.36 -33.94 18.29
CA GLY A 38 37.13 -34.41 19.65
C GLY A 38 36.99 -35.92 19.69
N ALA A 39 37.50 -36.56 20.74
CA ALA A 39 37.38 -38.01 20.90
C ALA A 39 35.90 -38.41 21.02
N PRO A 40 35.42 -39.43 20.30
CA PRO A 40 34.08 -39.97 20.53
C PRO A 40 33.94 -40.46 21.97
N GLY A 41 32.74 -40.30 22.52
CA GLY A 41 32.38 -40.90 23.79
C GLY A 41 32.34 -42.42 23.70
N GLN A 42 32.72 -43.09 24.78
CA GLN A 42 32.66 -44.53 24.91
C GLN A 42 31.22 -44.96 25.15
N ASP A 43 30.79 -46.01 24.48
CA ASP A 43 29.49 -46.62 24.74
C ASP A 43 29.44 -47.21 26.15
N GLY A 44 28.28 -47.09 26.79
CA GLY A 44 28.01 -47.74 28.07
C GLY A 44 27.93 -49.25 27.92
N SER A 45 28.49 -49.98 28.88
CA SER A 45 28.34 -51.43 28.94
C SER A 45 26.89 -51.81 29.20
N SER A 46 26.40 -52.86 28.53
CA SER A 46 25.08 -53.41 28.83
C SER A 46 25.09 -54.15 30.17
N GLY A 47 23.97 -54.18 30.87
CA GLY A 47 23.77 -55.03 32.04
C GLY A 47 23.96 -56.49 31.65
N THR A 48 24.73 -57.24 32.45
CA THR A 48 25.07 -58.64 32.15
C THR A 48 24.37 -59.64 33.08
N GLN A 49 23.80 -59.18 34.19
CA GLN A 49 23.03 -60.00 35.13
C GLN A 49 21.55 -59.62 35.09
N PRO A 50 20.63 -60.55 35.35
CA PRO A 50 19.21 -60.24 35.30
C PRO A 50 18.84 -59.04 36.17
N GLY A 51 18.08 -58.10 35.60
CA GLY A 51 17.70 -56.84 36.27
C GLY A 51 18.84 -55.81 36.42
N ALA A 52 20.07 -56.09 35.95
CA ALA A 52 21.17 -55.14 36.04
C ALA A 52 21.01 -53.99 35.03
N ALA A 53 21.20 -52.77 35.50
CA ALA A 53 21.16 -51.59 34.65
C ALA A 53 22.34 -51.55 33.66
N GLY A 54 22.11 -50.96 32.49
CA GLY A 54 23.16 -50.57 31.57
C GLY A 54 23.90 -49.33 32.08
N ALA A 55 25.20 -49.25 31.82
CA ALA A 55 26.00 -48.07 32.15
C ALA A 55 25.69 -46.92 31.18
N ALA A 56 25.86 -45.68 31.64
CA ALA A 56 25.77 -44.52 30.74
C ALA A 56 26.93 -44.49 29.73
N GLY A 57 26.68 -44.00 28.53
CA GLY A 57 27.72 -43.62 27.58
C GLY A 57 28.46 -42.38 28.04
N SER A 58 29.75 -42.28 27.73
CA SER A 58 30.54 -41.10 28.07
C SER A 58 30.25 -39.95 27.11
N ALA A 59 30.46 -38.72 27.56
CA ALA A 59 30.41 -37.56 26.67
C ALA A 59 31.50 -37.64 25.59
N GLY A 60 31.22 -37.06 24.43
CA GLY A 60 32.23 -36.78 23.41
C GLY A 60 33.16 -35.66 23.86
N GLY A 61 34.43 -35.77 23.50
CA GLY A 61 35.44 -34.76 23.79
C GLY A 61 35.21 -33.46 23.00
N PRO A 62 35.53 -32.30 23.57
CA PRO A 62 35.48 -31.04 22.84
C PRO A 62 36.59 -30.97 21.78
N ALA A 63 36.40 -30.10 20.78
CA ALA A 63 37.40 -29.78 19.78
C ALA A 63 37.63 -28.26 19.70
N THR A 64 38.90 -27.84 19.70
CA THR A 64 39.27 -26.43 19.51
C THR A 64 40.39 -26.34 18.48
N ALA A 65 40.11 -25.72 17.33
CA ALA A 65 41.08 -25.46 16.28
C ALA A 65 41.35 -23.95 16.18
N ALA A 66 42.61 -23.54 16.30
CA ALA A 66 43.01 -22.13 16.20
C ALA A 66 44.10 -21.97 15.15
N ALA A 67 43.80 -21.24 14.08
CA ALA A 67 44.69 -20.95 12.95
C ALA A 67 45.17 -19.49 12.98
N GLY A 68 46.48 -19.31 12.79
CA GLY A 68 47.12 -18.00 12.57
C GLY A 68 47.58 -17.81 11.11
N ILE A 69 48.35 -16.74 10.85
CA ILE A 69 48.81 -16.30 9.52
C ILE A 69 49.47 -17.36 8.61
N ALA A 70 50.06 -18.42 9.17
CA ALA A 70 50.71 -19.49 8.40
C ALA A 70 49.75 -20.53 7.82
N HIS A 71 48.45 -20.44 8.12
CA HIS A 71 47.44 -21.46 7.83
C HIS A 71 46.40 -20.96 6.83
N THR A 72 45.72 -21.90 6.19
CA THR A 72 44.59 -21.60 5.27
C THR A 72 43.24 -21.65 5.97
N GLY A 73 43.14 -22.31 7.13
CA GLY A 73 41.88 -22.44 7.86
C GLY A 73 41.99 -23.13 9.22
N ALA A 74 40.90 -23.06 9.99
CA ALA A 74 40.66 -23.85 11.19
C ALA A 74 39.39 -24.69 11.04
N VAL A 75 39.44 -25.98 11.37
CA VAL A 75 38.31 -26.91 11.37
C VAL A 75 38.24 -27.62 12.71
N ALA A 76 37.15 -27.47 13.45
CA ALA A 76 36.91 -28.16 14.72
C ALA A 76 35.65 -29.04 14.62
N THR A 77 35.75 -30.30 15.02
CA THR A 77 34.61 -31.23 15.05
C THR A 77 34.52 -31.87 16.43
N GLY A 78 33.46 -31.58 17.17
CA GLY A 78 33.22 -32.17 18.48
C GLY A 78 33.03 -33.68 18.40
N GLY A 79 33.48 -34.42 19.41
CA GLY A 79 33.27 -35.86 19.47
C GLY A 79 31.79 -36.20 19.65
N ASN A 80 31.29 -37.24 18.99
CA ASN A 80 29.93 -37.72 19.28
C ASN A 80 29.84 -38.29 20.69
N GLY A 81 28.70 -38.15 21.35
CA GLY A 81 28.45 -38.82 22.63
C GLY A 81 28.32 -40.33 22.46
N GLY A 82 28.80 -41.09 23.45
CA GLY A 82 28.69 -42.55 23.47
C GLY A 82 27.24 -42.99 23.70
N ARG A 83 26.84 -44.13 23.12
CA ARG A 83 25.52 -44.71 23.34
C ARG A 83 25.40 -45.23 24.78
N GLY A 84 24.23 -45.11 25.40
CA GLY A 84 23.95 -45.77 26.67
C GLY A 84 23.88 -47.29 26.54
N GLY A 85 24.36 -48.02 27.54
CA GLY A 85 24.29 -49.49 27.58
C GLY A 85 22.86 -49.99 27.77
N ASN A 86 22.53 -51.15 27.22
CA ASN A 86 21.20 -51.72 27.41
C ASN A 86 21.05 -52.28 28.83
N GLY A 87 19.85 -52.20 29.40
CA GLY A 87 19.53 -52.94 30.62
C GLY A 87 19.39 -54.44 30.35
N ALA A 88 19.75 -55.28 31.32
CA ALA A 88 19.54 -56.72 31.23
C ALA A 88 18.08 -57.10 31.51
N GLY A 89 17.56 -58.13 30.85
CA GLY A 89 16.21 -58.65 31.17
C GLY A 89 16.10 -59.16 32.62
N GLY A 90 14.93 -59.05 33.25
CA GLY A 90 14.69 -59.53 34.61
C GLY A 90 14.58 -61.06 34.70
N ALA A 91 14.99 -61.65 35.83
CA ALA A 91 14.63 -63.03 36.15
C ALA A 91 13.16 -63.10 36.59
N PRO A 92 12.49 -64.28 36.63
CA PRO A 92 11.12 -64.38 37.14
C PRO A 92 10.95 -63.69 38.51
N GLY A 93 9.97 -62.80 38.61
CA GLY A 93 9.71 -61.96 39.80
C GLY A 93 10.63 -60.74 39.96
N GLN A 94 11.53 -60.46 39.02
CA GLN A 94 12.41 -59.29 39.01
C GLN A 94 12.10 -58.37 37.84
N ASP A 95 12.25 -57.07 38.09
CA ASP A 95 12.17 -56.06 37.05
C ASP A 95 13.38 -56.18 36.08
N GLY A 96 13.18 -55.73 34.85
CA GLY A 96 14.27 -55.51 33.91
C GLY A 96 15.20 -54.40 34.39
N GLY A 97 16.46 -54.47 33.99
CA GLY A 97 17.46 -53.46 34.30
C GLY A 97 17.19 -52.17 33.55
N ALA A 98 17.45 -51.03 34.20
CA ALA A 98 17.35 -49.73 33.55
C ALA A 98 18.35 -49.60 32.39
N ALA A 99 17.97 -48.90 31.32
CA ALA A 99 18.91 -48.50 30.28
C ALA A 99 19.87 -47.41 30.77
N GLY A 100 21.08 -47.43 30.25
CA GLY A 100 22.04 -46.35 30.43
C GLY A 100 21.67 -45.12 29.61
N ASN A 101 22.00 -43.94 30.12
CA ASN A 101 21.88 -42.69 29.36
C ASN A 101 22.94 -42.62 28.26
N GLY A 102 22.63 -42.01 27.12
CA GLY A 102 23.62 -41.62 26.13
C GLY A 102 24.42 -40.40 26.59
N GLY A 103 25.69 -40.34 26.18
CA GLY A 103 26.58 -39.22 26.47
C GLY A 103 26.25 -37.98 25.63
N ALA A 104 26.56 -36.79 26.13
CA ALA A 104 26.43 -35.56 25.35
C ALA A 104 27.48 -35.51 24.21
N GLY A 105 27.15 -34.85 23.11
CA GLY A 105 28.12 -34.48 22.08
C GLY A 105 29.10 -33.42 22.58
N GLY A 106 30.34 -33.47 22.10
CA GLY A 106 31.38 -32.51 22.42
C GLY A 106 31.16 -31.18 21.70
N ALA A 107 31.51 -30.06 22.35
CA ALA A 107 31.49 -28.74 21.72
C ALA A 107 32.63 -28.59 20.69
N ALA A 108 32.45 -27.71 19.70
CA ALA A 108 33.45 -27.38 18.70
C ALA A 108 33.70 -25.87 18.62
N THR A 109 34.96 -25.46 18.62
CA THR A 109 35.36 -24.06 18.42
C THR A 109 36.44 -23.95 17.36
N ALA A 110 36.18 -23.23 16.28
CA ALA A 110 37.16 -22.94 15.23
C ALA A 110 37.43 -21.44 15.15
N GLN A 111 38.70 -21.05 15.15
CA GLN A 111 39.10 -19.65 15.09
C GLN A 111 40.23 -19.47 14.08
N HIS A 112 40.10 -18.47 13.19
CA HIS A 112 41.17 -18.09 12.28
C HIS A 112 41.43 -16.58 12.33
N ILE A 113 42.57 -16.18 12.91
CA ILE A 113 42.95 -14.78 13.09
C ILE A 113 44.20 -14.47 12.24
N VAL A 114 44.09 -13.47 11.35
CA VAL A 114 45.19 -13.00 10.50
C VAL A 114 45.25 -11.47 10.50
N GLY A 115 46.24 -10.91 11.19
CA GLY A 115 46.66 -9.51 11.00
C GLY A 115 47.90 -9.48 10.11
N SER A 116 47.81 -8.94 8.90
CA SER A 116 48.93 -8.96 7.95
C SER A 116 48.98 -7.71 7.08
N ALA A 117 50.19 -7.29 6.72
CA ALA A 117 50.39 -6.31 5.64
C ALA A 117 50.22 -6.93 4.24
N ALA A 118 49.97 -8.23 4.14
CA ALA A 118 49.75 -8.92 2.88
C ALA A 118 48.62 -8.28 2.08
N SER A 119 48.81 -8.24 0.76
CA SER A 119 47.80 -7.69 -0.15
C SER A 119 46.56 -8.59 -0.19
N ASN A 120 46.71 -9.91 -0.17
CA ASN A 120 45.58 -10.84 -0.25
C ASN A 120 45.54 -11.73 1.01
N ILE A 121 44.39 -11.77 1.67
CA ILE A 121 44.13 -12.58 2.87
C ILE A 121 42.88 -13.41 2.62
N ASN A 122 42.97 -14.71 2.89
CA ASN A 122 41.84 -15.62 2.89
C ASN A 122 41.81 -16.36 4.23
N VAL A 123 40.76 -16.16 5.01
CA VAL A 123 40.57 -16.80 6.32
C VAL A 123 39.29 -17.63 6.32
N SER A 124 39.41 -18.88 6.76
CA SER A 124 38.27 -19.81 6.94
C SER A 124 38.27 -20.42 8.34
N ALA A 125 37.10 -20.50 8.99
CA ALA A 125 36.86 -21.23 10.23
C ALA A 125 35.57 -22.05 10.13
N GLN A 126 35.63 -23.35 10.45
CA GLN A 126 34.48 -24.25 10.45
C GLN A 126 34.40 -25.02 11.78
N ALA A 127 33.28 -24.93 12.47
CA ALA A 127 33.00 -25.66 13.70
C ALA A 127 31.74 -26.52 13.54
N THR A 128 31.83 -27.81 13.92
CA THR A 128 30.70 -28.73 13.94
C THR A 128 30.60 -29.40 15.29
N GLY A 129 29.52 -29.15 16.03
CA GLY A 129 29.27 -29.77 17.33
C GLY A 129 29.02 -31.26 17.19
N GLY A 130 29.46 -32.04 18.19
CA GLY A 130 29.24 -33.49 18.21
C GLY A 130 27.76 -33.81 18.41
N ASN A 131 27.28 -34.92 17.84
CA ASN A 131 25.92 -35.38 18.11
C ASN A 131 25.83 -36.01 19.50
N GLY A 132 24.66 -35.92 20.14
CA GLY A 132 24.39 -36.69 21.35
C GLY A 132 24.38 -38.20 21.08
N GLY A 133 24.73 -38.99 22.08
CA GLY A 133 24.66 -40.45 22.05
C GLY A 133 23.24 -40.96 22.29
N ALA A 134 22.82 -42.02 21.61
CA ALA A 134 21.50 -42.62 21.84
C ALA A 134 21.39 -43.24 23.24
N ALA A 135 20.18 -43.32 23.78
CA ALA A 135 19.91 -44.08 25.00
C ALA A 135 20.14 -45.58 24.79
N GLY A 136 20.41 -46.30 25.90
CA GLY A 136 20.28 -47.75 25.93
C GLY A 136 18.82 -48.20 25.82
N VAL A 137 18.61 -49.48 25.51
CA VAL A 137 17.29 -50.11 25.55
C VAL A 137 17.06 -50.70 26.95
N PRO A 138 15.93 -50.43 27.61
CA PRO A 138 15.63 -51.03 28.91
C PRO A 138 15.56 -52.56 28.80
N GLY A 139 15.94 -53.25 29.87
CA GLY A 139 15.75 -54.70 29.95
C GLY A 139 14.27 -55.07 30.01
N GLU A 140 13.91 -56.17 29.34
CA GLU A 140 12.55 -56.73 29.45
C GLU A 140 12.25 -57.21 30.87
N ALA A 141 10.97 -57.18 31.24
CA ALA A 141 10.53 -57.71 32.52
C ALA A 141 10.77 -59.23 32.61
N GLY A 142 11.20 -59.71 33.78
CA GLY A 142 11.00 -61.10 34.11
C GLY A 142 9.52 -61.41 34.32
N ASN A 143 9.12 -62.69 34.24
CA ASN A 143 7.72 -63.07 34.45
C ASN A 143 7.23 -62.60 35.84
N GLY A 144 6.27 -61.67 35.89
CA GLY A 144 5.78 -61.04 37.13
C GLY A 144 6.51 -59.75 37.58
N GLY A 145 7.49 -59.26 36.81
CA GLY A 145 8.16 -57.97 37.03
C GLY A 145 7.75 -56.88 36.02
N SER A 146 8.32 -55.70 36.16
CA SER A 146 8.19 -54.56 35.22
C SER A 146 9.41 -54.47 34.29
N ALA A 147 9.27 -53.84 33.13
CA ALA A 147 10.44 -53.52 32.30
C ALA A 147 11.31 -52.47 32.99
N GLY A 148 12.60 -52.44 32.66
CA GLY A 148 13.51 -51.44 33.20
C GLY A 148 13.17 -50.01 32.78
N ALA A 149 13.63 -49.04 33.57
CA ALA A 149 13.50 -47.62 33.20
C ALA A 149 14.31 -47.31 31.93
N GLN A 150 13.81 -46.41 31.08
CA GLN A 150 14.55 -45.96 29.91
C GLN A 150 15.68 -44.98 30.28
N GLY A 151 16.76 -45.02 29.49
CA GLY A 151 17.82 -44.03 29.54
C GLY A 151 17.43 -42.78 28.74
N ALA A 152 18.00 -41.63 29.12
CA ALA A 152 17.97 -40.43 28.29
C ALA A 152 19.06 -40.51 27.22
N GLY A 153 18.77 -40.13 25.98
CA GLY A 153 19.79 -39.81 24.97
C GLY A 153 20.55 -38.52 25.33
N GLY A 154 21.70 -38.29 24.70
CA GLY A 154 22.55 -37.13 24.97
C GLY A 154 22.13 -35.85 24.24
N ASN A 155 22.56 -34.71 24.79
CA ASN A 155 22.48 -33.40 24.14
C ASN A 155 23.44 -33.32 22.95
N GLY A 156 23.11 -32.47 21.96
CA GLY A 156 24.06 -32.08 20.93
C GLY A 156 25.10 -31.10 21.47
N GLY A 157 26.31 -31.10 20.91
CA GLY A 157 27.37 -30.16 21.25
C GLY A 157 27.22 -28.82 20.54
N ASP A 158 27.59 -27.72 21.19
CA ASP A 158 27.60 -26.39 20.60
C ASP A 158 28.73 -26.21 19.57
N ALA A 159 28.53 -25.31 18.59
CA ALA A 159 29.52 -24.97 17.59
C ALA A 159 29.75 -23.45 17.52
N ALA A 160 31.02 -23.03 17.56
CA ALA A 160 31.42 -21.63 17.42
C ALA A 160 32.53 -21.48 16.38
N ALA A 161 32.31 -20.71 15.32
CA ALA A 161 33.30 -20.39 14.30
C ALA A 161 33.55 -18.89 14.24
N SER A 162 34.81 -18.47 14.26
CA SER A 162 35.19 -17.06 14.17
C SER A 162 36.34 -16.82 13.22
N VAL A 163 36.20 -15.81 12.36
CA VAL A 163 37.30 -15.29 11.55
C VAL A 163 37.57 -13.83 11.85
N SER A 164 38.84 -13.45 11.91
CA SER A 164 39.27 -12.06 12.06
C SER A 164 40.43 -11.79 11.11
N ALA A 165 40.26 -10.91 10.13
CA ALA A 165 41.29 -10.57 9.17
C ALA A 165 41.50 -9.06 9.07
N THR A 166 42.76 -8.63 8.95
CA THR A 166 43.12 -7.23 8.64
C THR A 166 44.15 -7.21 7.51
N GLY A 167 43.86 -6.50 6.42
CA GLY A 167 44.68 -6.47 5.20
C GLY A 167 44.47 -5.22 4.34
N THR A 168 45.13 -5.17 3.17
CA THR A 168 45.21 -3.93 2.37
C THR A 168 44.59 -3.98 0.97
N ARG A 169 44.42 -5.15 0.34
CA ARG A 169 43.86 -5.24 -1.04
C ARG A 169 42.68 -6.18 -1.19
N ILE A 170 42.81 -7.48 -0.90
CA ILE A 170 41.72 -8.46 -0.98
C ILE A 170 41.63 -9.19 0.35
N ILE A 171 40.47 -9.14 0.99
CA ILE A 171 40.22 -9.84 2.25
C ILE A 171 38.98 -10.71 2.05
N GLN A 172 39.14 -12.02 2.22
CA GLN A 172 38.06 -12.99 2.14
C GLN A 172 37.94 -13.72 3.48
N GLY A 173 36.74 -13.76 4.03
CA GLY A 173 36.45 -14.45 5.28
C GLY A 173 35.29 -15.42 5.14
N ASN A 174 35.42 -16.62 5.69
CA ASN A 174 34.35 -17.60 5.81
C ASN A 174 34.28 -18.15 7.24
N ALA A 175 33.15 -17.98 7.93
CA ALA A 175 32.89 -18.62 9.22
C ALA A 175 31.63 -19.49 9.13
N GLN A 176 31.76 -20.77 9.49
CA GLN A 176 30.66 -21.74 9.48
C GLN A 176 30.54 -22.46 10.82
N ALA A 177 29.37 -22.42 11.45
CA ALA A 177 29.06 -23.16 12.66
C ALA A 177 27.82 -24.05 12.47
N ASP A 178 27.95 -25.33 12.79
CA ASP A 178 26.89 -26.34 12.72
C ASP A 178 26.70 -26.98 14.09
N GLY A 179 25.60 -26.68 14.79
CA GLY A 179 25.27 -27.25 16.10
C GLY A 179 24.99 -28.75 16.02
N GLY A 180 25.43 -29.51 17.01
CA GLY A 180 25.22 -30.95 17.08
C GLY A 180 23.75 -31.32 17.28
N ALA A 181 23.29 -32.41 16.67
CA ALA A 181 21.94 -32.91 16.91
C ALA A 181 21.83 -33.57 18.29
N ALA A 182 20.67 -33.41 18.95
CA ALA A 182 20.34 -34.23 20.11
C ALA A 182 20.02 -35.66 19.67
N ALA A 183 20.33 -36.65 20.51
CA ALA A 183 20.03 -38.04 20.18
C ALA A 183 18.52 -38.33 20.28
N GLY A 184 17.99 -39.03 19.27
CA GLY A 184 16.62 -39.54 19.31
C GLY A 184 16.42 -40.55 20.45
N VAL A 185 15.22 -40.58 21.02
CA VAL A 185 14.88 -41.37 22.21
C VAL A 185 13.65 -42.21 21.96
N LEU A 186 13.69 -43.42 22.47
CA LEU A 186 12.50 -44.17 22.86
C LEU A 186 12.07 -43.62 24.25
N ALA A 187 10.79 -43.69 24.62
CA ALA A 187 10.12 -42.99 25.73
C ALA A 187 10.91 -42.64 27.04
N GLY A 188 10.87 -41.38 27.53
CA GLY A 188 11.38 -40.99 28.87
C GLY A 188 11.57 -39.48 29.17
N ASP A 189 11.40 -39.08 30.43
CA ASP A 189 11.02 -37.73 30.95
C ASP A 189 12.14 -36.65 31.09
N TYR A 190 13.15 -36.59 30.20
CA TYR A 190 14.29 -35.68 30.39
C TYR A 190 14.39 -34.56 29.34
N ALA A 191 14.35 -33.31 29.81
CA ALA A 191 14.58 -32.10 29.03
C ALA A 191 16.01 -32.09 28.47
N ARG A 192 16.11 -31.95 27.16
CA ARG A 192 17.36 -31.98 26.40
C ARG A 192 17.38 -30.82 25.42
N HIS A 193 18.57 -30.52 24.92
CA HIS A 193 18.77 -29.46 23.95
C HIS A 193 19.68 -29.94 22.81
N ALA A 194 19.34 -29.54 21.59
CA ALA A 194 20.27 -29.61 20.49
C ALA A 194 21.31 -28.48 20.60
N GLY A 195 22.48 -28.69 20.00
CA GLY A 195 23.60 -27.76 20.08
C GLY A 195 23.31 -26.44 19.38
N THR A 196 23.77 -25.34 19.97
CA THR A 196 23.71 -24.00 19.37
C THR A 196 24.80 -23.81 18.33
N ALA A 197 24.64 -22.83 17.43
CA ALA A 197 25.63 -22.46 16.42
C ALA A 197 25.88 -20.95 16.39
N GLU A 198 27.14 -20.54 16.53
CA GLU A 198 27.56 -19.14 16.44
C GLU A 198 28.68 -18.98 15.40
N ALA A 199 28.44 -18.18 14.35
CA ALA A 199 29.43 -17.88 13.33
C ALA A 199 29.68 -16.37 13.23
N THR A 200 30.93 -15.94 13.35
CA THR A 200 31.32 -14.52 13.39
C THR A 200 32.46 -14.22 12.42
N ALA A 201 32.39 -13.08 11.73
CA ALA A 201 33.44 -12.61 10.84
C ALA A 201 33.75 -11.12 11.08
N THR A 202 35.02 -10.79 11.34
CA THR A 202 35.52 -9.41 11.43
C THR A 202 36.59 -9.17 10.36
N LEU A 203 36.28 -8.36 9.34
CA LEU A 203 37.12 -8.18 8.15
C LEU A 203 37.46 -6.71 7.94
N LEU A 204 38.68 -6.31 8.31
CA LEU A 204 39.12 -4.92 8.31
C LEU A 204 40.08 -4.63 7.17
N GLY A 205 39.58 -3.94 6.15
CA GLY A 205 40.33 -3.50 4.98
C GLY A 205 40.57 -1.99 4.95
N GLY A 206 41.55 -1.58 4.14
CA GLY A 206 41.84 -0.16 3.89
C GLY A 206 40.91 0.48 2.87
N SER A 207 41.14 1.76 2.58
CA SER A 207 40.34 2.57 1.64
C SER A 207 40.46 2.18 0.16
N SER A 208 41.19 1.11 -0.16
CA SER A 208 41.34 0.57 -1.51
C SER A 208 41.13 -0.95 -1.59
N SER A 209 40.60 -1.55 -0.52
CA SER A 209 40.46 -3.01 -0.44
C SER A 209 39.09 -3.50 -0.89
N PHE A 210 39.09 -4.66 -1.54
CA PHE A 210 37.92 -5.52 -1.71
C PHE A 210 37.80 -6.46 -0.51
N VAL A 211 36.67 -6.41 0.20
CA VAL A 211 36.38 -7.25 1.35
C VAL A 211 35.15 -8.10 1.06
N SER A 212 35.27 -9.41 1.24
CA SER A 212 34.16 -10.35 1.10
C SER A 212 34.05 -11.25 2.33
N GLY A 213 32.85 -11.36 2.88
CA GLY A 213 32.59 -12.16 4.08
C GLY A 213 31.39 -13.07 3.91
N ASN A 214 31.54 -14.34 4.27
CA ASN A 214 30.46 -15.33 4.31
C ASN A 214 30.32 -15.87 5.73
N VAL A 215 29.10 -15.85 6.27
CA VAL A 215 28.78 -16.37 7.61
C VAL A 215 27.62 -17.35 7.54
N HIS A 216 27.83 -18.55 8.04
CA HIS A 216 26.85 -19.63 8.07
C HIS A 216 26.67 -20.16 9.49
N ALA A 217 25.46 -20.12 10.03
CA ALA A 217 25.15 -20.70 11.34
C ALA A 217 23.89 -21.56 11.27
N TYR A 218 24.01 -22.84 11.62
CA TYR A 218 22.91 -23.81 11.62
C TYR A 218 22.76 -24.44 13.00
N GLY A 219 21.66 -24.14 13.68
CA GLY A 219 21.35 -24.74 14.97
C GLY A 219 21.08 -26.24 14.84
N GLY A 220 21.43 -27.01 15.87
CA GLY A 220 21.24 -28.45 15.89
C GLY A 220 19.77 -28.86 15.96
N ASN A 221 19.44 -30.03 15.41
CA ASN A 221 18.08 -30.58 15.48
C ASN A 221 17.87 -31.41 16.75
N ALA A 222 16.68 -31.31 17.33
CA ALA A 222 16.33 -31.94 18.61
C ALA A 222 15.95 -33.44 18.53
N GLY A 223 15.88 -34.03 17.33
CA GLY A 223 15.58 -35.45 17.14
C GLY A 223 14.10 -35.83 17.37
N MET A 224 13.82 -37.12 17.58
CA MET A 224 12.48 -37.64 17.89
C MET A 224 12.40 -38.08 19.36
N THR A 225 11.25 -37.87 20.00
CA THR A 225 10.95 -38.31 21.36
C THR A 225 9.79 -39.31 21.39
N GLY A 226 10.00 -40.44 22.08
CA GLY A 226 8.97 -41.45 22.33
C GLY A 226 7.97 -41.05 23.43
N GLY A 227 6.83 -41.75 23.47
CA GLY A 227 5.67 -41.46 24.34
C GLY A 227 5.99 -41.06 25.77
N GLY A 228 5.58 -39.85 26.16
CA GLY A 228 5.66 -39.33 27.53
C GLY A 228 6.89 -38.48 27.85
N ALA A 229 7.86 -38.34 26.95
CA ALA A 229 9.03 -37.48 27.16
C ALA A 229 8.69 -35.98 27.01
N GLY A 230 9.35 -35.13 27.81
CA GLY A 230 9.30 -33.68 27.65
C GLY A 230 9.91 -33.18 26.33
N PRO A 231 9.41 -32.06 25.78
CA PRO A 231 9.87 -31.48 24.51
C PRO A 231 11.36 -31.09 24.55
N VAL A 232 12.10 -31.41 23.49
CA VAL A 232 13.51 -31.01 23.29
C VAL A 232 13.55 -29.84 22.31
N ALA A 233 14.12 -28.71 22.73
CA ALA A 233 14.22 -27.54 21.87
C ALA A 233 15.33 -27.70 20.81
N GLY A 234 15.07 -27.20 19.60
CA GLY A 234 16.09 -27.04 18.56
C GLY A 234 17.14 -26.01 18.98
N GLY A 235 18.35 -26.16 18.45
CA GLY A 235 19.48 -25.28 18.77
C GLY A 235 19.29 -23.89 18.19
N ALA A 236 19.62 -22.85 18.94
CA ALA A 236 19.64 -21.48 18.42
C ALA A 236 20.83 -21.28 17.46
N ALA A 237 20.69 -20.34 16.53
CA ALA A 237 21.75 -19.97 15.59
C ALA A 237 21.98 -18.46 15.54
N ARG A 238 23.24 -18.04 15.52
CA ARG A 238 23.66 -16.64 15.44
C ARG A 238 24.74 -16.45 14.38
N GLY A 239 24.53 -15.50 13.48
CA GLY A 239 25.52 -15.06 12.50
C GLY A 239 25.85 -13.58 12.68
N ALA A 240 27.13 -13.21 12.77
CA ALA A 240 27.54 -11.80 12.85
C ALA A 240 28.67 -11.46 11.87
N VAL A 241 28.57 -10.35 11.15
CA VAL A 241 29.60 -9.87 10.23
C VAL A 241 29.90 -8.41 10.49
N THR A 242 31.17 -8.09 10.74
CA THR A 242 31.70 -6.72 10.75
C THR A 242 32.72 -6.58 9.62
N ALA A 243 32.54 -5.63 8.71
CA ALA A 243 33.45 -5.43 7.59
C ALA A 243 33.78 -3.95 7.34
N THR A 244 35.01 -3.66 6.93
CA THR A 244 35.42 -2.32 6.46
C THR A 244 36.24 -2.45 5.18
N GLY A 245 35.98 -1.64 4.15
CA GLY A 245 36.73 -1.68 2.89
C GLY A 245 36.23 -0.66 1.86
N ASP A 246 36.85 -0.60 0.68
CA ASP A 246 36.37 0.25 -0.42
C ASP A 246 35.23 -0.42 -1.17
N ILE A 247 35.36 -1.72 -1.43
CA ILE A 247 34.30 -2.58 -1.97
C ILE A 247 34.02 -3.66 -0.93
N VAL A 248 32.77 -3.81 -0.53
CA VAL A 248 32.36 -4.77 0.52
C VAL A 248 31.21 -5.65 0.01
N ALA A 249 31.41 -6.97 0.04
CA ALA A 249 30.43 -7.96 -0.42
C ALA A 249 30.18 -9.01 0.68
N LEU A 250 29.02 -8.93 1.35
CA LEU A 250 28.71 -9.77 2.50
C LEU A 250 27.55 -10.73 2.21
N SER A 251 27.68 -11.96 2.67
CA SER A 251 26.61 -12.96 2.67
C SER A 251 26.46 -13.58 4.06
N SER A 252 25.23 -13.70 4.56
CA SER A 252 24.95 -14.43 5.80
C SER A 252 23.73 -15.33 5.68
N THR A 253 23.85 -16.54 6.20
CA THR A 253 22.79 -17.54 6.27
C THR A 253 22.71 -18.12 7.68
N VAL A 254 21.59 -17.89 8.36
CA VAL A 254 21.38 -18.30 9.74
C VAL A 254 20.07 -19.08 9.84
N TYR A 255 20.12 -20.32 10.33
CA TYR A 255 18.94 -21.16 10.55
C TYR A 255 18.91 -21.70 11.97
N GLY A 256 17.80 -21.49 12.66
CA GLY A 256 17.51 -22.18 13.91
C GLY A 256 17.24 -23.66 13.68
N GLY A 257 17.62 -24.50 14.64
CA GLY A 257 17.41 -25.95 14.57
C GLY A 257 15.95 -26.35 14.81
N THR A 258 15.54 -27.51 14.29
CA THR A 258 14.16 -27.99 14.47
C THR A 258 13.93 -28.56 15.88
N GLY A 259 12.75 -28.29 16.44
CA GLY A 259 12.31 -28.89 17.70
C GLY A 259 11.91 -30.35 17.54
N SER A 260 11.91 -31.12 18.63
CA SER A 260 11.72 -32.56 18.56
C SER A 260 10.29 -32.97 18.29
N ALA A 261 10.08 -33.97 17.44
CA ALA A 261 8.77 -34.60 17.33
C ALA A 261 8.44 -35.40 18.60
N ALA A 262 7.18 -35.38 19.03
CA ALA A 262 6.64 -36.13 20.15
C ALA A 262 5.56 -37.13 19.69
N SER A 263 5.47 -38.25 20.39
CA SER A 263 4.43 -39.27 20.18
C SER A 263 3.64 -39.52 21.45
N GLY A 264 2.46 -40.14 21.34
CA GLY A 264 1.69 -40.62 22.50
C GLY A 264 1.18 -39.53 23.44
N GLY A 265 0.79 -38.36 22.93
CA GLY A 265 0.24 -37.27 23.73
C GLY A 265 1.24 -36.25 24.29
N GLY A 266 2.55 -36.46 24.07
CA GLY A 266 3.60 -35.52 24.50
C GLY A 266 3.62 -34.22 23.69
N ALA A 267 4.17 -33.15 24.26
CA ALA A 267 4.35 -31.88 23.55
C ALA A 267 5.58 -31.90 22.63
N GLY A 268 5.47 -31.34 21.43
CA GLY A 268 6.58 -31.16 20.50
C GLY A 268 7.56 -30.09 20.97
N GLY A 269 8.82 -30.24 20.59
CA GLY A 269 9.92 -29.33 20.92
C GLY A 269 9.79 -27.96 20.27
N ARG A 270 10.16 -26.89 20.96
CA ARG A 270 10.26 -25.56 20.32
C ARG A 270 11.41 -25.53 19.30
N GLY A 271 11.23 -24.89 18.15
CA GLY A 271 12.29 -24.63 17.19
C GLY A 271 13.27 -23.56 17.70
N GLY A 272 14.54 -23.68 17.31
CA GLY A 272 15.60 -22.75 17.71
C GLY A 272 15.42 -21.36 17.11
N ASP A 273 15.76 -20.32 17.88
CA ASP A 273 15.76 -18.95 17.37
C ASP A 273 16.95 -18.70 16.42
N ALA A 274 16.81 -17.76 15.49
CA ALA A 274 17.83 -17.37 14.53
C ALA A 274 18.10 -15.85 14.59
N GLU A 275 19.36 -15.45 14.70
CA GLU A 275 19.77 -14.05 14.81
C GLU A 275 20.90 -13.71 13.83
N GLY A 276 20.72 -12.64 13.06
CA GLY A 276 21.76 -12.05 12.20
C GLY A 276 22.13 -10.63 12.64
N ASP A 277 23.42 -10.30 12.63
CA ASP A 277 23.92 -8.94 12.90
C ASP A 277 24.98 -8.52 11.86
N ILE A 278 24.80 -7.37 11.22
CA ILE A 278 25.73 -6.85 10.21
C ILE A 278 26.14 -5.42 10.52
N HIS A 279 27.44 -5.19 10.54
CA HIS A 279 28.07 -3.88 10.62
C HIS A 279 29.01 -3.70 9.43
N ALA A 280 28.74 -2.74 8.56
CA ALA A 280 29.62 -2.45 7.42
C ALA A 280 30.01 -0.98 7.36
N SER A 281 31.30 -0.74 7.12
CA SER A 281 31.86 0.57 6.81
C SER A 281 32.47 0.56 5.41
N VAL A 282 31.91 1.32 4.47
CA VAL A 282 32.36 1.29 3.07
C VAL A 282 32.96 2.63 2.66
N GLY A 283 34.09 2.57 1.96
CA GLY A 283 34.78 3.70 1.35
C GLY A 283 34.03 4.24 0.14
N SER A 284 34.75 4.58 -0.93
CA SER A 284 34.19 5.18 -2.14
C SER A 284 33.53 4.20 -3.11
N GLY A 285 33.86 2.91 -3.01
CA GLY A 285 33.47 1.83 -3.93
C GLY A 285 32.02 1.36 -3.79
N TYR A 286 31.78 0.05 -3.69
CA TYR A 286 30.43 -0.54 -3.79
C TYR A 286 30.12 -1.46 -2.60
N PHE A 287 28.85 -1.49 -2.17
CA PHE A 287 28.36 -2.43 -1.17
C PHE A 287 27.35 -3.41 -1.78
N SER A 288 27.51 -4.70 -1.51
CA SER A 288 26.48 -5.71 -1.74
C SER A 288 26.29 -6.57 -0.50
N GLY A 289 25.03 -6.76 -0.10
CA GLY A 289 24.65 -7.58 1.03
C GLY A 289 23.55 -8.57 0.67
N GLN A 290 23.74 -9.84 0.98
CA GLN A 290 22.72 -10.88 0.88
C GLN A 290 22.53 -11.57 2.22
N TRP A 291 21.31 -11.56 2.77
CA TRP A 291 21.05 -12.10 4.10
C TRP A 291 19.80 -12.96 4.14
N ARG A 292 19.94 -14.12 4.78
CA ARG A 292 18.86 -15.05 5.06
C ARG A 292 18.90 -15.48 6.52
N VAL A 293 17.88 -15.12 7.30
CA VAL A 293 17.73 -15.54 8.69
C VAL A 293 16.39 -16.24 8.85
N GLN A 294 16.38 -17.48 9.34
CA GLN A 294 15.14 -18.24 9.48
C GLN A 294 15.09 -19.01 10.79
N GLY A 295 14.02 -18.81 11.57
CA GLY A 295 13.79 -19.55 12.80
C GLY A 295 13.52 -21.04 12.51
N GLY A 296 13.89 -21.89 13.46
CA GLY A 296 13.67 -23.34 13.36
C GLY A 296 12.20 -23.69 13.50
N SER A 297 11.73 -24.74 12.81
CA SER A 297 10.36 -25.23 12.98
C SER A 297 10.18 -25.90 14.35
N GLY A 298 8.99 -25.74 14.92
CA GLY A 298 8.54 -26.52 16.06
C GLY A 298 8.37 -27.99 15.70
N GLY A 299 8.57 -28.87 16.68
CA GLY A 299 8.41 -30.30 16.52
C GLY A 299 6.96 -30.73 16.50
N ASN A 300 6.64 -31.72 15.68
CA ASN A 300 5.28 -32.26 15.54
C ASN A 300 4.88 -33.12 16.75
N SER A 301 3.60 -33.20 17.06
CA SER A 301 3.06 -34.11 18.08
C SER A 301 1.92 -34.96 17.54
N THR A 302 1.90 -36.26 17.88
CA THR A 302 0.70 -37.11 17.72
C THR A 302 -0.09 -37.19 19.02
N GLY A 303 -1.15 -36.38 19.12
CA GLY A 303 -2.10 -36.36 20.23
C GLY A 303 -1.79 -35.39 21.38
N GLY A 304 -0.68 -34.64 21.31
CA GLY A 304 -0.33 -33.58 22.26
C GLY A 304 -0.13 -32.22 21.57
N THR A 305 0.42 -31.24 22.30
CA THR A 305 0.64 -29.90 21.73
C THR A 305 1.89 -29.86 20.86
N GLY A 306 1.80 -29.42 19.61
CA GLY A 306 2.94 -29.16 18.74
C GLY A 306 3.87 -28.10 19.33
N GLY A 307 5.15 -28.19 18.99
CA GLY A 307 6.14 -27.23 19.46
C GLY A 307 6.01 -25.86 18.79
N ALA A 308 6.38 -24.79 19.47
CA ALA A 308 6.43 -23.46 18.86
C ALA A 308 7.57 -23.37 17.83
N GLY A 309 7.41 -22.57 16.77
CA GLY A 309 8.49 -22.16 15.90
C GLY A 309 9.46 -21.21 16.60
N GLY A 310 10.70 -21.16 16.11
CA GLY A 310 11.72 -20.22 16.56
C GLY A 310 11.53 -18.83 15.93
N ASN A 311 11.91 -17.78 16.64
CA ASN A 311 11.89 -16.43 16.11
C ASN A 311 13.09 -16.18 15.20
N ALA A 312 12.97 -15.22 14.28
CA ALA A 312 14.05 -14.76 13.44
C ALA A 312 14.27 -13.25 13.58
N ARG A 313 15.51 -12.83 13.80
CA ARG A 313 15.86 -11.41 13.94
C ARG A 313 17.05 -11.03 13.08
N LEU A 314 17.00 -9.87 12.46
CA LEU A 314 18.14 -9.28 11.75
C LEU A 314 18.32 -7.81 12.13
N SER A 315 19.54 -7.46 12.49
CA SER A 315 19.97 -6.07 12.65
C SER A 315 21.07 -5.76 11.64
N THR A 316 20.89 -4.70 10.86
CA THR A 316 21.86 -4.26 9.85
C THR A 316 22.15 -2.78 10.03
N GLN A 317 23.43 -2.45 10.20
CA GLN A 317 23.93 -1.09 10.26
C GLN A 317 25.04 -0.89 9.22
N ILE A 318 24.79 -0.02 8.23
CA ILE A 318 25.73 0.29 7.15
C ILE A 318 26.04 1.79 7.21
N THR A 319 27.31 2.13 7.41
CA THR A 319 27.80 3.51 7.29
C THR A 319 28.74 3.57 6.09
N THR A 320 28.59 4.54 5.21
CA THR A 320 29.42 4.57 4.00
C THR A 320 29.62 5.98 3.46
N ALA A 321 30.78 6.21 2.84
CA ALA A 321 31.07 7.40 2.05
C ALA A 321 30.99 7.12 0.53
N THR A 322 30.34 6.03 0.14
CA THR A 322 30.33 5.51 -1.24
C THR A 322 29.78 6.51 -2.25
N THR A 323 30.50 6.61 -3.37
CA THR A 323 30.00 7.22 -4.61
C THR A 323 29.42 6.20 -5.57
N GLY A 324 29.60 4.90 -5.27
CA GLY A 324 29.05 3.77 -6.02
C GLY A 324 27.63 3.40 -5.58
N SER A 325 27.26 2.12 -5.70
CA SER A 325 25.92 1.64 -5.33
C SER A 325 25.96 0.84 -4.01
N ILE A 326 24.84 0.84 -3.30
CA ILE A 326 24.51 -0.09 -2.24
C ILE A 326 23.38 -0.96 -2.77
N ASP A 327 23.58 -2.28 -2.84
CA ASP A 327 22.57 -3.26 -3.22
C ASP A 327 22.32 -4.24 -2.09
N LEU A 328 21.06 -4.47 -1.78
CA LEU A 328 20.61 -5.16 -0.57
C LEU A 328 19.55 -6.18 -0.91
N TRP A 329 19.77 -7.41 -0.47
CA TRP A 329 18.74 -8.44 -0.45
C TRP A 329 18.65 -9.06 0.94
N THR A 330 17.53 -8.83 1.61
CA THR A 330 17.28 -9.34 2.97
C THR A 330 16.03 -10.20 3.00
N TYR A 331 16.14 -11.41 3.56
CA TYR A 331 15.00 -12.27 3.85
C TYR A 331 15.07 -12.80 5.28
N VAL A 332 14.08 -12.44 6.10
CA VAL A 332 13.94 -12.93 7.47
C VAL A 332 12.61 -13.62 7.65
N ALA A 333 12.62 -14.85 8.17
CA ALA A 333 11.41 -15.65 8.33
C ALA A 333 11.30 -16.32 9.70
N GLY A 334 10.18 -16.16 10.38
CA GLY A 334 9.89 -16.93 11.60
C GLY A 334 9.74 -18.43 11.29
N GLY A 335 10.03 -19.27 12.28
CA GLY A 335 9.85 -20.72 12.17
C GLY A 335 8.39 -21.13 12.23
N ASP A 336 8.03 -22.20 11.54
CA ASP A 336 6.66 -22.74 11.60
C ASP A 336 6.42 -23.44 12.94
N GLY A 337 5.19 -23.36 13.46
CA GLY A 337 4.73 -24.18 14.57
C GLY A 337 4.57 -25.64 14.15
N GLY A 338 4.91 -26.56 15.04
CA GLY A 338 4.74 -27.99 14.83
C GLY A 338 3.28 -28.42 14.86
N ASP A 339 3.00 -29.57 14.24
CA ASP A 339 1.66 -30.17 14.26
C ASP A 339 1.21 -30.45 15.71
N GLY A 340 -0.02 -30.05 16.03
CA GLY A 340 -0.65 -30.15 17.34
C GLY A 340 -0.89 -28.82 18.05
N HIS A 341 -1.14 -27.69 17.39
CA HIS A 341 -1.22 -26.35 18.03
C HIS A 341 0.13 -25.73 18.42
N GLY A 342 1.20 -25.91 17.63
CA GLY A 342 2.43 -25.13 17.79
C GLY A 342 2.25 -23.66 17.41
N LEU A 343 2.72 -22.71 18.24
CA LEU A 343 2.77 -21.29 17.87
C LEU A 343 3.76 -21.10 16.72
N ALA A 344 3.46 -20.21 15.78
CA ALA A 344 4.47 -19.74 14.84
C ALA A 344 5.52 -18.86 15.53
N GLY A 345 6.73 -18.80 14.98
CA GLY A 345 7.74 -17.82 15.33
C GLY A 345 7.55 -16.50 14.59
N ASP A 346 7.98 -15.40 15.21
CA ASP A 346 7.94 -14.05 14.63
C ASP A 346 9.20 -13.76 13.80
N SER A 347 9.11 -12.79 12.88
CA SER A 347 10.26 -12.21 12.18
C SER A 347 10.40 -10.71 12.48
N ASP A 348 11.61 -10.25 12.82
CA ASP A 348 11.92 -8.84 13.07
C ASP A 348 13.17 -8.40 12.29
N VAL A 349 13.07 -7.30 11.55
CA VAL A 349 14.18 -6.72 10.77
C VAL A 349 14.35 -5.26 11.15
N ASN A 350 15.57 -4.88 11.48
CA ASN A 350 15.99 -3.50 11.72
C ASN A 350 17.14 -3.13 10.77
N LEU A 351 16.86 -2.29 9.77
CA LEU A 351 17.83 -1.83 8.79
C LEU A 351 18.14 -0.34 8.99
N VAL A 352 19.41 0.00 9.15
CA VAL A 352 19.90 1.39 9.24
C VAL A 352 21.03 1.58 8.23
N ILE A 353 20.87 2.57 7.34
CA ILE A 353 21.87 2.93 6.34
C ILE A 353 22.13 4.44 6.40
N ALA A 354 23.40 4.81 6.55
CA ALA A 354 23.87 6.18 6.45
C ALA A 354 24.94 6.27 5.35
N ALA A 355 24.55 6.71 4.16
CA ALA A 355 25.40 6.90 3.00
C ALA A 355 25.69 8.39 2.77
N GLY A 356 26.93 8.82 3.04
CA GLY A 356 27.37 10.20 2.90
C GLY A 356 27.79 10.61 1.48
N GLY A 357 27.87 9.69 0.52
CA GLY A 357 28.27 9.99 -0.86
C GLY A 357 27.11 9.98 -1.86
N LEU A 358 27.36 10.43 -3.09
CA LEU A 358 26.38 10.61 -4.18
C LEU A 358 25.88 9.29 -4.82
N GLY A 359 26.03 8.17 -4.11
CA GLY A 359 25.74 6.84 -4.60
C GLY A 359 24.25 6.47 -4.64
N THR A 360 23.90 5.40 -5.37
CA THR A 360 22.53 4.86 -5.34
C THR A 360 22.39 3.88 -4.17
N VAL A 361 21.33 4.01 -3.38
CA VAL A 361 20.94 3.02 -2.36
C VAL A 361 19.71 2.29 -2.85
N GLY A 362 19.87 1.00 -3.15
CA GLY A 362 18.81 0.14 -3.67
C GLY A 362 18.70 -1.19 -2.93
N GLY A 363 17.54 -1.83 -3.03
CA GLY A 363 17.38 -3.21 -2.62
C GLY A 363 15.98 -3.63 -2.20
N GLU A 364 15.87 -4.90 -1.82
CA GLU A 364 14.66 -5.54 -1.30
C GLU A 364 14.90 -6.03 0.13
N VAL A 365 14.00 -5.65 1.05
CA VAL A 365 14.03 -6.09 2.44
C VAL A 365 12.72 -6.75 2.76
N ARG A 366 12.76 -8.03 3.16
CA ARG A 366 11.58 -8.85 3.43
C ARG A 366 11.60 -9.46 4.83
N SER A 367 10.46 -9.36 5.52
CA SER A 367 10.19 -10.01 6.81
C SER A 367 8.90 -10.84 6.71
N THR A 368 8.92 -12.12 7.07
CA THR A 368 7.77 -13.03 7.00
C THR A 368 7.58 -13.82 8.30
N GLY A 369 6.43 -13.69 8.98
CA GLY A 369 6.13 -14.51 10.15
C GLY A 369 5.94 -15.99 9.80
N GLY A 370 6.19 -16.90 10.75
CA GLY A 370 6.03 -18.35 10.55
C GLY A 370 4.56 -18.80 10.49
N ARG A 371 4.29 -20.00 9.99
CA ARG A 371 2.93 -20.58 9.98
C ARG A 371 2.58 -21.22 11.32
N GLY A 372 1.34 -21.04 11.80
CA GLY A 372 0.84 -21.74 13.00
C GLY A 372 0.64 -23.23 12.75
N GLY A 373 0.78 -24.05 13.80
CA GLY A 373 0.69 -25.52 13.72
C GLY A 373 -0.73 -26.06 13.53
N HIS A 374 -0.86 -27.22 12.88
CA HIS A 374 -2.14 -27.88 12.59
C HIS A 374 -2.67 -28.66 13.80
N GLY A 375 -3.88 -28.39 14.30
CA GLY A 375 -4.51 -29.15 15.38
C GLY A 375 -5.36 -30.32 14.87
N ALA A 376 -4.84 -31.55 14.91
CA ALA A 376 -5.59 -32.78 14.61
C ALA A 376 -5.79 -33.61 15.89
N GLY A 377 -7.03 -34.01 16.22
CA GLY A 377 -7.35 -34.95 17.29
C GLY A 377 -7.56 -34.34 18.69
N ILE A 378 -7.58 -33.01 18.84
CA ILE A 378 -7.68 -32.34 20.15
C ILE A 378 -8.68 -31.17 20.05
N THR A 379 -9.56 -31.03 21.04
CA THR A 379 -10.49 -29.89 21.12
C THR A 379 -9.73 -28.62 21.50
N GLY A 380 -9.67 -27.61 20.63
CA GLY A 380 -8.96 -26.34 20.90
C GLY A 380 -8.98 -25.36 19.72
N THR A 381 -8.30 -24.22 19.84
CA THR A 381 -8.06 -23.29 18.72
C THR A 381 -6.67 -23.57 18.16
N ALA A 382 -6.54 -23.79 16.85
CA ALA A 382 -5.23 -23.85 16.19
C ALA A 382 -4.50 -22.50 16.35
N MET A 383 -3.18 -22.54 16.35
CA MET A 383 -2.39 -21.38 16.76
C MET A 383 -2.32 -20.30 15.68
N GLN A 384 -2.10 -19.07 16.14
CA GLN A 384 -1.92 -17.91 15.28
C GLN A 384 -0.63 -18.03 14.44
N GLY A 385 -0.66 -17.48 13.23
CA GLY A 385 0.56 -17.24 12.46
C GLY A 385 1.44 -16.16 13.09
N GLY A 386 2.74 -16.22 12.81
CA GLY A 386 3.74 -15.34 13.41
C GLY A 386 3.64 -13.92 12.84
N GLN A 387 4.08 -12.95 13.61
CA GLN A 387 4.14 -11.57 13.14
C GLN A 387 5.31 -11.36 12.19
N GLY A 388 5.08 -10.65 11.09
CA GLY A 388 6.14 -10.13 10.23
C GLY A 388 6.40 -8.65 10.52
N LYS A 389 7.58 -8.29 11.03
CA LYS A 389 7.95 -6.91 11.38
C LYS A 389 9.22 -6.46 10.65
N LEU A 390 9.20 -5.24 10.12
CA LEU A 390 10.33 -4.63 9.42
C LEU A 390 10.38 -3.12 9.70
N THR A 391 11.54 -2.62 10.13
CA THR A 391 11.88 -1.20 10.24
C THR A 391 13.11 -0.88 9.39
N ALA A 392 13.02 0.12 8.51
CA ALA A 392 14.14 0.59 7.69
C ALA A 392 14.33 2.11 7.85
N ASN A 393 15.56 2.56 8.05
CA ASN A 393 15.93 3.98 8.06
C ASN A 393 17.15 4.19 7.17
N VAL A 394 16.96 4.90 6.05
CA VAL A 394 17.97 5.06 5.01
C VAL A 394 18.19 6.53 4.72
N VAL A 395 19.42 7.00 4.91
CA VAL A 395 19.87 8.34 4.52
C VAL A 395 20.94 8.19 3.47
N THR A 396 20.80 8.86 2.32
CA THR A 396 21.77 8.90 1.24
C THR A 396 21.93 10.31 0.65
N GLN A 397 23.13 10.67 0.22
CA GLN A 397 23.40 11.87 -0.58
C GLN A 397 23.27 11.62 -2.10
N GLY A 398 22.89 10.41 -2.50
CA GLY A 398 22.51 10.09 -3.88
C GLY A 398 21.05 9.61 -4.00
N ARG A 399 20.77 8.79 -5.00
CA ARG A 399 19.41 8.28 -5.28
C ARG A 399 19.00 7.19 -4.29
N LEU A 400 17.77 7.24 -3.80
CA LEU A 400 17.14 6.18 -3.00
C LEU A 400 16.16 5.36 -3.86
N GLN A 401 16.24 4.03 -3.83
CA GLN A 401 15.31 3.09 -4.48
C GLN A 401 15.09 1.84 -3.62
N LEU A 402 14.25 1.93 -2.60
CA LEU A 402 14.11 0.85 -1.61
C LEU A 402 12.72 0.22 -1.65
N HIS A 403 12.66 -1.12 -1.68
CA HIS A 403 11.45 -1.90 -1.47
C HIS A 403 11.51 -2.58 -0.09
N VAL A 404 10.56 -2.23 0.78
CA VAL A 404 10.37 -2.81 2.10
C VAL A 404 9.07 -3.61 2.14
N SER A 405 9.11 -4.90 2.51
CA SER A 405 7.94 -5.79 2.56
C SER A 405 7.87 -6.59 3.86
N ALA A 406 6.74 -6.49 4.58
CA ALA A 406 6.43 -7.33 5.73
C ALA A 406 5.20 -8.20 5.45
N THR A 407 5.25 -9.50 5.80
CA THR A 407 4.15 -10.44 5.63
C THR A 407 3.89 -11.20 6.94
N GLY A 408 2.64 -11.23 7.38
CA GLY A 408 2.23 -12.04 8.52
C GLY A 408 2.16 -13.51 8.15
N GLY A 409 2.49 -14.40 9.08
CA GLY A 409 2.44 -15.83 8.88
C GLY A 409 1.01 -16.38 8.79
N ALA A 410 0.80 -17.52 8.13
CA ALA A 410 -0.53 -18.13 8.08
C ALA A 410 -0.93 -18.74 9.43
N GLY A 411 -2.21 -18.69 9.78
CA GLY A 411 -2.76 -19.40 10.92
C GLY A 411 -2.76 -20.92 10.72
N GLY A 412 -2.74 -21.66 11.83
CA GLY A 412 -2.81 -23.12 11.82
C GLY A 412 -4.22 -23.65 11.53
N ASP A 413 -4.32 -24.84 10.93
CA ASP A 413 -5.63 -25.46 10.64
C ASP A 413 -6.14 -26.25 11.85
N GLY A 414 -7.41 -26.08 12.24
CA GLY A 414 -8.06 -26.83 13.33
C GLY A 414 -9.05 -27.87 12.79
N ILE A 415 -8.67 -29.14 12.72
CA ILE A 415 -9.56 -30.20 12.21
C ILE A 415 -10.75 -30.39 13.17
N ASP A 416 -10.45 -30.56 14.45
CA ASP A 416 -11.43 -30.72 15.54
C ASP A 416 -11.66 -29.42 16.33
N GLY A 417 -11.08 -28.33 15.84
CA GLY A 417 -10.91 -27.06 16.54
C GLY A 417 -11.26 -25.84 15.71
N HIS A 418 -11.06 -24.64 16.28
CA HIS A 418 -11.08 -23.41 15.50
C HIS A 418 -9.79 -23.28 14.69
N GLY A 419 -9.87 -22.67 13.50
CA GLY A 419 -8.67 -22.29 12.75
C GLY A 419 -7.97 -21.12 13.42
N GLY A 420 -6.65 -21.09 13.38
CA GLY A 420 -5.84 -20.01 13.94
C GLY A 420 -5.93 -18.75 13.09
N ARG A 421 -5.91 -17.58 13.72
CA ARG A 421 -5.85 -16.30 12.99
C ARG A 421 -4.52 -16.18 12.23
N GLY A 422 -4.52 -15.50 11.08
CA GLY A 422 -3.28 -15.09 10.42
C GLY A 422 -2.46 -14.11 11.29
N GLY A 423 -1.14 -14.16 11.17
CA GLY A 423 -0.23 -13.22 11.81
C GLY A 423 -0.37 -11.80 11.25
N ASP A 424 -0.06 -10.79 12.06
CA ASP A 424 -0.09 -9.41 11.60
C ASP A 424 1.22 -9.04 10.85
N ALA A 425 1.16 -8.03 9.99
CA ALA A 425 2.33 -7.49 9.29
C ALA A 425 2.55 -6.01 9.63
N ILE A 426 3.79 -5.64 9.95
CA ILE A 426 4.21 -4.28 10.26
C ILE A 426 5.41 -3.90 9.41
N ALA A 427 5.27 -2.91 8.52
CA ALA A 427 6.36 -2.35 7.74
C ALA A 427 6.51 -0.84 7.97
N VAL A 428 7.66 -0.41 8.50
CA VAL A 428 7.99 0.99 8.75
C VAL A 428 9.25 1.35 7.98
N ALA A 429 9.23 2.40 7.15
CA ALA A 429 10.42 2.85 6.45
C ALA A 429 10.55 4.39 6.42
N ALA A 430 11.75 4.89 6.68
CA ALA A 430 12.12 6.28 6.51
C ALA A 430 13.28 6.38 5.51
N GLY A 431 13.16 7.29 4.55
CA GLY A 431 14.14 7.50 3.48
C GLY A 431 14.48 8.97 3.32
N SER A 432 15.75 9.31 3.17
CA SER A 432 16.20 10.63 2.72
C SER A 432 17.21 10.45 1.59
N GLY A 433 16.97 11.09 0.45
CA GLY A 433 17.86 11.07 -0.71
C GLY A 433 18.21 12.47 -1.22
N HIS A 434 19.35 12.59 -1.89
CA HIS A 434 19.74 13.80 -2.61
C HIS A 434 20.06 13.41 -4.04
N ALA A 435 19.37 13.98 -5.04
CA ALA A 435 19.74 13.70 -6.42
C ALA A 435 20.07 15.00 -7.17
N SER A 436 21.25 14.99 -7.78
CA SER A 436 21.83 16.12 -8.51
C SER A 436 21.36 16.20 -9.97
N TYR A 437 20.55 15.25 -10.43
CA TYR A 437 20.07 15.16 -11.82
C TYR A 437 18.55 15.04 -11.85
N ALA A 438 17.90 15.85 -12.70
CA ALA A 438 16.47 15.75 -12.95
C ALA A 438 16.11 14.40 -13.60
N GLY A 439 14.94 13.85 -13.27
CA GLY A 439 14.42 12.61 -13.87
C GLY A 439 14.87 11.30 -13.21
N SER A 440 15.51 11.36 -12.03
CA SER A 440 15.81 10.18 -11.20
C SER A 440 15.15 10.34 -9.84
N PRO A 441 13.87 9.98 -9.70
CA PRO A 441 13.14 10.15 -8.44
C PRO A 441 13.80 9.34 -7.32
N ASN A 442 13.73 9.88 -6.11
CA ASN A 442 13.89 9.07 -4.90
C ASN A 442 12.61 8.27 -4.72
N GLU A 443 12.72 6.95 -4.70
CA GLU A 443 11.61 6.02 -4.63
C GLU A 443 11.68 5.18 -3.36
N LEU A 444 10.59 5.19 -2.59
CA LEU A 444 10.39 4.32 -1.44
C LEU A 444 9.07 3.59 -1.61
N TYR A 445 9.12 2.26 -1.72
CA TYR A 445 7.95 1.40 -1.78
C TYR A 445 7.86 0.54 -0.51
N ILE A 446 6.72 0.61 0.18
CA ILE A 446 6.48 -0.05 1.46
C ILE A 446 5.25 -0.94 1.33
N GLU A 447 5.35 -2.20 1.72
CA GLU A 447 4.25 -3.16 1.70
C GLU A 447 4.11 -3.87 3.05
N ALA A 448 2.88 -3.97 3.56
CA ALA A 448 2.55 -4.85 4.69
C ALA A 448 1.32 -5.69 4.37
N THR A 449 1.46 -7.02 4.39
CA THR A 449 0.38 -7.97 4.07
C THR A 449 0.11 -8.90 5.25
N GLY A 450 -1.07 -8.81 5.84
CA GLY A 450 -1.50 -9.70 6.91
C GLY A 450 -1.55 -11.17 6.48
N GLY A 451 -1.31 -12.08 7.40
CA GLY A 451 -1.29 -13.52 7.14
C GLY A 451 -2.67 -14.12 6.88
N VAL A 452 -2.73 -15.24 6.18
CA VAL A 452 -4.00 -15.94 5.91
C VAL A 452 -4.48 -16.66 7.18
N GLY A 453 -5.78 -16.67 7.45
CA GLY A 453 -6.37 -17.47 8.53
C GLY A 453 -6.35 -18.97 8.24
N GLY A 454 -6.18 -19.80 9.26
CA GLY A 454 -6.18 -21.25 9.15
C GLY A 454 -7.59 -21.86 9.01
N ALA A 455 -7.67 -23.06 8.45
CA ALA A 455 -8.93 -23.75 8.20
C ALA A 455 -9.59 -24.34 9.46
N ALA A 456 -10.88 -24.67 9.39
CA ALA A 456 -11.60 -25.46 10.40
C ALA A 456 -12.60 -26.44 9.76
N SER A 457 -12.84 -27.60 10.38
CA SER A 457 -13.80 -28.60 9.85
C SER A 457 -14.86 -29.15 10.80
N ALA A 458 -14.68 -28.99 12.13
CA ALA A 458 -15.61 -29.58 13.09
C ALA A 458 -16.90 -28.75 13.31
N PRO A 459 -18.03 -29.41 13.68
CA PRO A 459 -19.27 -28.74 14.04
C PRO A 459 -19.13 -27.64 15.10
N GLY A 460 -19.76 -26.50 14.84
CA GLY A 460 -19.75 -25.34 15.75
C GLY A 460 -18.40 -24.62 15.83
N LYS A 461 -17.43 -24.99 14.98
CA LYS A 461 -16.13 -24.31 14.90
C LYS A 461 -16.14 -23.21 13.85
N ARG A 462 -15.06 -22.44 13.83
CA ARG A 462 -14.84 -21.30 12.94
C ARG A 462 -13.40 -21.31 12.47
N ALA A 463 -13.19 -21.13 11.18
CA ALA A 463 -11.87 -20.93 10.60
C ALA A 463 -11.29 -19.57 11.02
N GLY A 464 -9.98 -19.45 11.01
CA GLY A 464 -9.29 -18.26 11.51
C GLY A 464 -9.56 -17.03 10.64
N ASP A 465 -9.61 -15.87 11.26
CA ASP A 465 -9.65 -14.60 10.52
C ASP A 465 -8.28 -14.31 9.88
N GLY A 466 -8.27 -13.52 8.81
CA GLY A 466 -7.03 -12.99 8.26
C GLY A 466 -6.32 -12.04 9.22
N GLY A 467 -4.99 -12.02 9.18
CA GLY A 467 -4.17 -11.05 9.89
C GLY A 467 -4.37 -9.62 9.35
N THR A 468 -4.01 -8.63 10.15
CA THR A 468 -4.06 -7.22 9.77
C THR A 468 -2.70 -6.75 9.26
N GLY A 469 -2.69 -5.75 8.38
CA GLY A 469 -1.47 -5.08 7.97
C GLY A 469 -1.37 -3.68 8.58
N HIS A 470 -0.15 -3.20 8.84
CA HIS A 470 0.16 -1.85 9.27
C HIS A 470 1.42 -1.34 8.55
N ILE A 471 1.38 -0.08 8.09
CA ILE A 471 2.46 0.57 7.35
C ILE A 471 2.80 1.93 7.98
N ALA A 472 4.04 2.40 7.85
CA ALA A 472 4.39 3.82 8.05
C ALA A 472 5.62 4.18 7.20
N GLY A 473 5.62 5.36 6.60
CA GLY A 473 6.52 5.76 5.53
C GLY A 473 6.83 7.25 5.56
N THR A 474 8.10 7.64 5.47
CA THR A 474 8.51 9.04 5.27
C THR A 474 9.60 9.14 4.21
N ILE A 475 9.48 10.06 3.25
CA ILE A 475 10.51 10.31 2.23
C ILE A 475 10.93 11.79 2.17
N HIS A 476 12.23 12.05 2.21
CA HIS A 476 12.77 13.40 2.03
C HIS A 476 13.68 13.44 0.80
N GLY A 477 13.29 14.23 -0.21
CA GLY A 477 14.13 14.55 -1.35
C GLY A 477 14.86 15.88 -1.12
N THR A 478 16.15 15.94 -1.38
CA THR A 478 16.90 17.20 -1.48
C THR A 478 17.54 17.30 -2.87
N GLY A 479 17.87 18.52 -3.31
CA GLY A 479 18.32 18.73 -4.69
C GLY A 479 17.15 18.83 -5.67
N ILE A 480 17.40 18.49 -6.95
CA ILE A 480 16.47 18.74 -8.08
C ILE A 480 15.65 17.51 -8.50
N ALA A 481 15.59 16.48 -7.64
CA ALA A 481 14.95 15.21 -7.97
C ALA A 481 13.60 15.06 -7.28
N ASP A 482 12.66 14.49 -8.01
CA ASP A 482 11.33 14.16 -7.51
C ASP A 482 11.43 13.18 -6.34
N ALA A 483 10.44 13.23 -5.45
CA ALA A 483 10.32 12.29 -4.34
C ALA A 483 9.00 11.53 -4.48
N GLN A 484 9.09 10.20 -4.52
CA GLN A 484 7.97 9.30 -4.65
C GLN A 484 7.95 8.30 -3.49
N LEU A 485 6.87 8.37 -2.70
CA LEU A 485 6.58 7.38 -1.67
C LEU A 485 5.26 6.69 -1.99
N ARG A 486 5.31 5.36 -2.05
CA ARG A 486 4.14 4.49 -2.25
C ARG A 486 4.07 3.50 -1.11
N ALA A 487 2.97 3.50 -0.37
CA ALA A 487 2.78 2.56 0.73
C ALA A 487 1.47 1.77 0.55
N THR A 488 1.57 0.44 0.54
CA THR A 488 0.44 -0.48 0.38
C THR A 488 0.27 -1.34 1.61
N VAL A 489 -0.94 -1.39 2.16
CA VAL A 489 -1.32 -2.27 3.26
C VAL A 489 -2.44 -3.20 2.82
N THR A 490 -2.24 -4.50 2.99
CA THR A 490 -3.19 -5.54 2.60
C THR A 490 -3.58 -6.37 3.81
N GLY A 491 -4.88 -6.55 4.05
CA GLY A 491 -5.38 -7.49 5.05
C GLY A 491 -5.26 -8.93 4.58
N GLY A 492 -5.00 -9.86 5.49
CA GLY A 492 -4.91 -11.27 5.19
C GLY A 492 -6.25 -11.89 4.80
N ARG A 493 -6.23 -12.96 4.01
CA ARG A 493 -7.46 -13.69 3.66
C ARG A 493 -7.99 -14.48 4.87
N GLY A 494 -9.31 -14.58 5.02
CA GLY A 494 -9.95 -15.47 6.00
C GLY A 494 -9.76 -16.96 5.71
N GLY A 495 -9.73 -17.77 6.75
CA GLY A 495 -9.54 -19.21 6.67
C GLY A 495 -10.78 -19.96 6.15
N THR A 496 -10.53 -21.18 5.67
CA THR A 496 -11.57 -22.03 5.07
C THR A 496 -12.37 -22.80 6.12
N GLY A 497 -13.68 -22.63 6.15
CA GLY A 497 -14.62 -23.49 6.89
C GLY A 497 -15.03 -24.71 6.04
N LYS A 498 -15.05 -25.90 6.63
CA LYS A 498 -15.53 -27.15 6.01
C LYS A 498 -16.65 -27.77 6.83
N GLY A 499 -17.57 -28.47 6.18
CA GLY A 499 -18.67 -29.16 6.84
C GLY A 499 -19.55 -28.20 7.63
N GLN A 500 -19.57 -28.31 8.96
CA GLN A 500 -20.37 -27.44 9.83
C GLN A 500 -19.57 -26.29 10.47
N ALA A 501 -18.32 -26.08 10.04
CA ALA A 501 -17.48 -25.01 10.54
C ALA A 501 -17.66 -23.71 9.72
N LEU A 502 -17.82 -22.58 10.40
CA LEU A 502 -17.94 -21.26 9.78
C LEU A 502 -16.61 -20.84 9.13
N ALA A 503 -16.69 -20.10 8.02
CA ALA A 503 -15.52 -19.49 7.40
C ALA A 503 -14.98 -18.29 8.23
N GLY A 504 -13.68 -18.01 8.07
CA GLY A 504 -13.03 -16.85 8.67
C GLY A 504 -13.27 -15.58 7.84
N ASN A 505 -13.27 -14.42 8.48
CA ASN A 505 -13.35 -13.13 7.79
C ASN A 505 -11.99 -12.72 7.24
N GLY A 506 -11.99 -11.87 6.22
CA GLY A 506 -10.79 -11.19 5.75
C GLY A 506 -10.30 -10.16 6.78
N GLY A 507 -8.98 -10.02 6.89
CA GLY A 507 -8.32 -9.02 7.72
C GLY A 507 -8.59 -7.61 7.20
N ALA A 508 -8.71 -6.65 8.10
CA ALA A 508 -8.86 -5.24 7.75
C ALA A 508 -7.51 -4.60 7.38
N ALA A 509 -7.56 -3.53 6.59
CA ALA A 509 -6.40 -2.74 6.18
C ALA A 509 -6.62 -1.26 6.49
N TYR A 510 -5.68 -0.65 7.22
CA TYR A 510 -5.77 0.75 7.65
C TYR A 510 -4.51 1.52 7.25
N ALA A 511 -4.70 2.53 6.41
CA ALA A 511 -3.71 3.55 6.07
C ALA A 511 -4.23 4.94 6.51
N ASN A 512 -3.94 5.35 7.74
CA ASN A 512 -4.20 6.70 8.24
C ASN A 512 -2.91 7.51 8.34
N ASN A 513 -2.71 8.45 7.42
CA ASN A 513 -1.59 9.38 7.39
C ASN A 513 -0.21 8.70 7.40
N ASN A 514 -0.10 7.53 6.79
CA ASN A 514 1.10 6.71 6.88
C ASN A 514 2.21 7.12 5.91
N VAL A 515 1.98 8.06 5.00
CA VAL A 515 2.99 8.55 4.06
C VAL A 515 3.26 10.03 4.28
N ASP A 516 4.51 10.41 4.46
CA ASP A 516 4.92 11.81 4.58
C ASP A 516 6.14 12.11 3.71
N GLY A 517 6.38 13.39 3.44
CA GLY A 517 7.60 13.79 2.77
C GLY A 517 7.77 15.25 2.42
N SER A 518 8.95 15.58 1.92
CA SER A 518 9.34 16.92 1.51
C SER A 518 10.32 16.88 0.34
N VAL A 519 10.37 17.95 -0.44
CA VAL A 519 11.40 18.17 -1.48
C VAL A 519 12.12 19.50 -1.24
N GLY A 520 13.39 19.58 -1.62
CA GLY A 520 14.27 20.70 -1.24
C GLY A 520 14.43 21.83 -2.25
N SER A 521 13.94 21.71 -3.49
CA SER A 521 14.12 22.75 -4.52
C SER A 521 12.89 22.99 -5.40
N ASP A 522 12.65 24.25 -5.74
CA ASP A 522 11.47 24.71 -6.47
C ASP A 522 11.32 24.00 -7.82
N GLY A 523 10.08 23.71 -8.23
CA GLY A 523 9.79 23.07 -9.52
C GLY A 523 9.94 21.54 -9.57
N VAL A 524 10.30 20.91 -8.46
CA VAL A 524 10.33 19.44 -8.29
C VAL A 524 8.94 18.88 -7.93
N GLU A 525 8.66 17.61 -8.25
CA GLU A 525 7.43 16.92 -7.87
C GLU A 525 7.59 16.12 -6.55
N LEU A 526 6.60 16.25 -5.66
CA LEU A 526 6.38 15.35 -4.53
C LEU A 526 5.14 14.49 -4.80
N TYR A 527 5.33 13.19 -4.94
CA TYR A 527 4.28 12.19 -5.12
C TYR A 527 4.13 11.32 -3.87
N LEU A 528 2.98 11.42 -3.20
CA LEU A 528 2.65 10.60 -2.04
C LEU A 528 1.42 9.74 -2.34
N GLU A 529 1.57 8.42 -2.26
CA GLU A 529 0.48 7.47 -2.45
C GLU A 529 0.39 6.51 -1.26
N GLN A 530 -0.81 6.35 -0.73
CA GLN A 530 -1.12 5.29 0.23
C GLN A 530 -2.35 4.49 -0.20
N LYS A 531 -2.23 3.17 -0.11
CA LYS A 531 -3.23 2.21 -0.57
C LYS A 531 -3.57 1.22 0.54
N ALA A 532 -4.86 1.06 0.83
CA ALA A 532 -5.36 0.04 1.75
C ALA A 532 -6.23 -0.98 0.99
N VAL A 533 -5.97 -2.27 1.17
CA VAL A 533 -6.72 -3.36 0.54
C VAL A 533 -7.19 -4.35 1.61
N GLY A 534 -8.49 -4.47 1.81
CA GLY A 534 -9.07 -5.44 2.74
C GLY A 534 -8.85 -6.87 2.26
N GLY A 535 -8.64 -7.79 3.19
CA GLY A 535 -8.46 -9.20 2.88
C GLY A 535 -9.75 -9.86 2.39
N MET A 536 -9.65 -10.89 1.56
CA MET A 536 -10.83 -11.64 1.13
C MET A 536 -11.43 -12.46 2.28
N GLY A 537 -12.73 -12.66 2.28
CA GLY A 537 -13.40 -13.61 3.17
C GLY A 537 -12.99 -15.06 2.90
N GLY A 538 -13.12 -15.91 3.92
CA GLY A 538 -12.82 -17.32 3.85
C GLY A 538 -13.85 -18.14 3.08
N PHE A 539 -13.40 -19.23 2.47
CA PHE A 539 -14.27 -20.17 1.75
C PHE A 539 -15.08 -21.03 2.74
N HIS A 540 -16.32 -21.38 2.38
CA HIS A 540 -17.14 -22.40 3.01
C HIS A 540 -17.74 -23.33 1.94
N ASP A 541 -17.69 -24.64 2.16
CA ASP A 541 -18.23 -25.65 1.23
C ASP A 541 -19.77 -25.73 1.18
N ILE A 542 -20.44 -25.73 2.35
CA ILE A 542 -21.90 -25.92 2.43
C ILE A 542 -22.65 -24.81 3.18
N GLY A 543 -21.97 -23.80 3.73
CA GLY A 543 -22.54 -22.73 4.56
C GLY A 543 -22.16 -21.32 4.09
N LYS A 544 -22.26 -20.33 4.98
CA LYS A 544 -21.97 -18.92 4.65
C LYS A 544 -20.46 -18.67 4.56
N GLY A 545 -20.02 -18.08 3.45
CA GLY A 545 -18.64 -17.59 3.29
C GLY A 545 -18.31 -16.44 4.24
N GLY A 546 -17.03 -16.25 4.56
CA GLY A 546 -16.62 -15.19 5.49
C GLY A 546 -16.80 -13.78 4.92
N LYS A 547 -16.95 -12.76 5.77
CA LYS A 547 -17.00 -11.36 5.30
C LYS A 547 -15.64 -10.93 4.75
N GLY A 548 -15.62 -10.12 3.69
CA GLY A 548 -14.42 -9.40 3.25
C GLY A 548 -13.97 -8.34 4.27
N GLY A 549 -12.66 -8.11 4.38
CA GLY A 549 -12.09 -7.11 5.27
C GLY A 549 -12.34 -5.69 4.77
N SER A 550 -12.55 -4.74 5.69
CA SER A 550 -12.68 -3.32 5.33
C SER A 550 -11.33 -2.67 5.04
N ALA A 551 -11.33 -1.62 4.23
CA ALA A 551 -10.16 -0.81 3.89
C ALA A 551 -10.39 0.67 4.15
N VAL A 552 -9.43 1.33 4.81
CA VAL A 552 -9.47 2.78 5.07
C VAL A 552 -8.14 3.41 4.64
N SER A 553 -8.18 4.43 3.79
CA SER A 553 -7.01 5.23 3.38
C SER A 553 -7.32 6.72 3.55
N THR A 554 -6.72 7.37 4.54
CA THR A 554 -6.94 8.80 4.86
C THR A 554 -5.63 9.56 4.88
N LEU A 555 -5.54 10.65 4.11
CA LEU A 555 -4.34 11.46 3.94
C LEU A 555 -4.68 12.93 4.15
N THR A 556 -4.20 13.52 5.24
CA THR A 556 -4.44 14.91 5.63
C THR A 556 -3.11 15.64 5.76
N ARG A 557 -2.87 16.68 4.96
CA ARG A 557 -1.56 17.35 4.93
C ARG A 557 -1.70 18.86 4.81
N THR A 558 -0.82 19.56 5.53
CA THR A 558 -0.51 20.97 5.25
C THR A 558 0.90 21.00 4.69
N ILE A 559 1.10 21.64 3.54
CA ILE A 559 2.39 21.59 2.84
C ILE A 559 2.91 22.99 2.59
N GLU A 560 4.23 23.13 2.73
CA GLU A 560 5.00 24.35 2.52
C GLU A 560 5.92 24.20 1.29
N GLY A 561 6.43 25.33 0.76
CA GLY A 561 7.38 25.34 -0.37
C GLY A 561 6.73 25.50 -1.75
N ASN A 562 7.54 25.59 -2.81
CA ASN A 562 7.19 25.95 -4.21
C ASN A 562 7.31 24.74 -5.19
N HIS A 563 6.71 23.60 -4.84
CA HIS A 563 6.82 22.33 -5.59
C HIS A 563 5.47 21.88 -6.17
N THR A 564 5.46 21.03 -7.19
CA THR A 564 4.22 20.38 -7.64
C THR A 564 3.96 19.20 -6.71
N ILE A 565 2.72 19.06 -6.22
CA ILE A 565 2.41 18.02 -5.25
C ILE A 565 1.20 17.23 -5.71
N SER A 566 1.35 15.91 -5.71
CA SER A 566 0.31 14.95 -6.03
C SER A 566 0.12 13.99 -4.87
N LEU A 567 -1.07 13.99 -4.29
CA LEU A 567 -1.44 13.10 -3.19
C LEU A 567 -2.52 12.12 -3.65
N ARG A 568 -2.34 10.83 -3.35
CA ARG A 568 -3.30 9.77 -3.67
C ARG A 568 -3.60 8.90 -2.45
N ALA A 569 -4.88 8.78 -2.13
CA ALA A 569 -5.39 7.82 -1.15
C ALA A 569 -6.32 6.82 -1.86
N GLU A 570 -5.95 5.54 -1.83
CA GLU A 570 -6.74 4.44 -2.42
C GLU A 570 -7.20 3.46 -1.33
N ALA A 571 -8.47 3.09 -1.31
CA ALA A 571 -9.03 2.08 -0.43
C ALA A 571 -9.85 1.06 -1.23
N ARG A 572 -9.58 -0.23 -1.05
CA ARG A 572 -10.33 -1.33 -1.68
C ARG A 572 -10.81 -2.32 -0.64
N GLY A 573 -12.11 -2.47 -0.48
CA GLY A 573 -12.70 -3.48 0.38
C GLY A 573 -12.41 -4.89 -0.14
N GLY A 574 -12.20 -5.84 0.77
CA GLY A 574 -11.99 -7.24 0.42
C GLY A 574 -13.28 -7.87 -0.09
N THR A 575 -13.18 -8.83 -1.02
CA THR A 575 -14.36 -9.57 -1.48
C THR A 575 -14.87 -10.50 -0.38
N GLY A 576 -16.18 -10.74 -0.32
CA GLY A 576 -16.78 -11.77 0.49
C GLY A 576 -16.29 -13.17 0.09
N GLY A 577 -16.28 -14.07 1.06
CA GLY A 577 -15.90 -15.46 0.89
C GLY A 577 -16.95 -16.27 0.13
N VAL A 578 -16.52 -17.34 -0.52
CA VAL A 578 -17.39 -18.28 -1.26
C VAL A 578 -18.19 -19.14 -0.27
N GLY A 579 -19.47 -19.40 -0.55
CA GLY A 579 -20.32 -20.29 0.24
C GLY A 579 -21.58 -20.74 -0.51
N THR A 580 -22.46 -21.49 0.14
CA THR A 580 -23.86 -21.62 -0.35
C THR A 580 -24.60 -20.28 -0.22
N ILE A 581 -24.20 -19.50 0.79
CA ILE A 581 -24.49 -18.07 0.92
C ILE A 581 -23.15 -17.34 0.88
N GLY A 582 -22.98 -16.43 -0.08
CA GLY A 582 -21.79 -15.61 -0.19
C GLY A 582 -21.59 -14.74 1.06
N GLY A 583 -20.32 -14.57 1.46
CA GLY A 583 -19.98 -13.56 2.45
C GLY A 583 -20.22 -12.15 1.92
N ASP A 584 -20.44 -11.19 2.81
CA ASP A 584 -20.60 -9.79 2.39
C ASP A 584 -19.22 -9.19 2.03
N GLY A 585 -19.21 -8.23 1.11
CA GLY A 585 -18.02 -7.45 0.77
C GLY A 585 -17.56 -6.56 1.93
N GLY A 586 -16.28 -6.22 1.94
CA GLY A 586 -15.70 -5.24 2.86
C GLY A 586 -15.96 -3.80 2.40
N ASP A 587 -16.15 -2.89 3.33
CA ASP A 587 -16.32 -1.45 3.03
C ASP A 587 -14.98 -0.78 2.68
N ALA A 588 -15.02 0.29 1.89
CA ALA A 588 -13.86 1.08 1.50
C ALA A 588 -14.07 2.57 1.78
N THR A 589 -13.13 3.21 2.45
CA THR A 589 -13.14 4.67 2.69
C THR A 589 -11.80 5.28 2.29
N ALA A 590 -11.82 6.23 1.34
CA ALA A 590 -10.66 7.00 0.90
C ALA A 590 -10.88 8.49 1.16
N SER A 591 -9.90 9.18 1.76
CA SER A 591 -9.97 10.64 1.97
C SER A 591 -8.62 11.31 1.72
N VAL A 592 -8.64 12.43 0.99
CA VAL A 592 -7.54 13.39 0.88
C VAL A 592 -8.05 14.75 1.37
N ASP A 593 -7.34 15.38 2.29
CA ASP A 593 -7.55 16.77 2.70
C ASP A 593 -6.21 17.48 2.73
N VAL A 594 -5.92 18.31 1.72
CA VAL A 594 -4.63 18.97 1.57
C VAL A 594 -4.79 20.47 1.47
N THR A 595 -3.95 21.19 2.21
CA THR A 595 -3.91 22.65 2.21
C THR A 595 -2.48 23.14 1.99
N ARG A 596 -2.34 24.16 1.15
CA ARG A 596 -1.07 24.83 0.87
C ARG A 596 -1.25 26.34 0.85
N ALA A 597 -0.43 27.04 1.63
CA ALA A 597 -0.44 28.49 1.71
C ALA A 597 0.64 29.11 0.81
N GLY A 598 0.32 30.23 0.14
CA GLY A 598 1.32 31.23 -0.28
C GLY A 598 2.05 31.04 -1.61
N THR A 599 1.72 30.06 -2.46
CA THR A 599 2.49 29.77 -3.70
C THR A 599 1.60 29.49 -4.92
N THR A 600 2.02 29.83 -6.14
CA THR A 600 1.25 29.67 -7.39
C THR A 600 1.37 28.29 -8.06
N VAL A 601 2.14 27.36 -7.49
CA VAL A 601 2.36 26.02 -8.09
C VAL A 601 1.15 25.10 -7.83
N GLY A 602 0.91 24.16 -8.75
CA GLY A 602 -0.22 23.24 -8.71
C GLY A 602 -0.21 22.25 -7.53
N LEU A 603 -1.40 21.92 -7.05
CA LEU A 603 -1.69 20.94 -6.01
C LEU A 603 -2.81 20.00 -6.48
N SER A 604 -2.59 18.69 -6.40
CA SER A 604 -3.57 17.67 -6.78
C SER A 604 -3.82 16.68 -5.65
N GLY A 605 -5.10 16.35 -5.42
CA GLY A 605 -5.54 15.37 -4.44
C GLY A 605 -6.52 14.37 -5.05
N VAL A 606 -6.19 13.08 -4.97
CA VAL A 606 -6.98 11.99 -5.53
C VAL A 606 -7.41 11.02 -4.42
N ALA A 607 -8.71 10.84 -4.23
CA ALA A 607 -9.29 9.84 -3.32
C ALA A 607 -10.08 8.79 -4.12
N GLU A 608 -9.71 7.52 -4.00
CA GLU A 608 -10.38 6.40 -4.69
C GLU A 608 -10.81 5.32 -3.69
N ALA A 609 -12.11 5.07 -3.59
CA ALA A 609 -12.68 4.01 -2.77
C ALA A 609 -13.41 2.99 -3.65
N VAL A 610 -13.13 1.70 -3.47
CA VAL A 610 -13.81 0.61 -4.17
C VAL A 610 -14.31 -0.41 -3.13
N GLY A 611 -15.62 -0.56 -3.01
CA GLY A 611 -16.24 -1.54 -2.13
C GLY A 611 -15.93 -2.97 -2.58
N GLY A 612 -15.85 -3.90 -1.62
CA GLY A 612 -15.63 -5.31 -1.92
C GLY A 612 -16.85 -5.95 -2.58
N GLY A 613 -16.62 -6.87 -3.53
CA GLY A 613 -17.70 -7.71 -4.08
C GLY A 613 -18.25 -8.69 -3.05
N GLY A 614 -19.55 -9.02 -3.13
CA GLY A 614 -20.13 -10.13 -2.37
C GLY A 614 -19.58 -11.49 -2.83
N GLY A 615 -19.63 -12.47 -1.93
CA GLY A 615 -19.18 -13.84 -2.20
C GLY A 615 -20.09 -14.64 -3.14
N TYR A 616 -19.58 -15.78 -3.61
CA TYR A 616 -20.27 -16.73 -4.50
C TYR A 616 -21.36 -17.54 -3.76
N GLY A 617 -22.35 -18.06 -4.49
CA GLY A 617 -23.53 -18.78 -3.97
C GLY A 617 -24.82 -17.95 -4.12
N GLN A 618 -25.64 -17.87 -3.08
CA GLN A 618 -26.57 -16.74 -2.94
C GLN A 618 -25.75 -15.46 -2.69
N PRO A 619 -25.78 -14.45 -3.57
CA PRO A 619 -24.91 -13.28 -3.49
C PRO A 619 -24.95 -12.61 -2.10
N GLY A 620 -23.79 -12.44 -1.48
CA GLY A 620 -23.65 -11.52 -0.35
C GLY A 620 -23.81 -10.07 -0.80
N LEU A 621 -24.02 -9.15 0.15
CA LEU A 621 -24.09 -7.71 -0.15
C LEU A 621 -22.72 -7.20 -0.62
N GLY A 622 -22.72 -6.16 -1.45
CA GLY A 622 -21.51 -5.42 -1.80
C GLY A 622 -21.07 -4.54 -0.62
N GLY A 623 -19.78 -4.24 -0.55
CA GLY A 623 -19.25 -3.27 0.40
C GLY A 623 -19.52 -1.83 -0.04
N ASN A 624 -19.72 -0.92 0.91
CA ASN A 624 -19.90 0.49 0.58
C ASN A 624 -18.58 1.16 0.20
N ALA A 625 -18.63 2.21 -0.63
CA ALA A 625 -17.48 3.00 -1.04
C ALA A 625 -17.70 4.48 -0.71
N SER A 626 -16.77 5.10 0.00
CA SER A 626 -16.79 6.54 0.30
C SER A 626 -15.46 7.19 -0.07
N ALA A 627 -15.47 8.14 -1.01
CA ALA A 627 -14.30 8.88 -1.46
C ALA A 627 -14.47 10.39 -1.23
N ARG A 628 -13.50 11.02 -0.56
CA ARG A 628 -13.49 12.46 -0.27
C ARG A 628 -12.17 13.09 -0.69
N SER A 629 -12.17 14.11 -1.54
CA SER A 629 -10.96 14.87 -1.88
C SER A 629 -11.21 16.36 -1.65
N VAL A 630 -10.38 17.00 -0.84
CA VAL A 630 -10.42 18.44 -0.57
C VAL A 630 -9.03 19.01 -0.77
N VAL A 631 -8.92 19.99 -1.67
CA VAL A 631 -7.67 20.59 -2.09
C VAL A 631 -7.77 22.10 -1.97
N ARG A 632 -6.88 22.71 -1.19
CA ARG A 632 -6.79 24.17 -1.02
C ARG A 632 -5.40 24.64 -1.37
N ALA A 633 -5.27 25.50 -2.36
CA ALA A 633 -3.99 26.06 -2.81
C ALA A 633 -4.12 27.55 -3.12
N ALA A 634 -3.00 28.27 -3.12
CA ALA A 634 -2.97 29.58 -3.76
C ALA A 634 -2.92 29.44 -5.30
N GLY A 635 -2.10 28.54 -5.83
CA GLY A 635 -2.03 28.18 -7.25
C GLY A 635 -3.15 27.23 -7.72
N ASN A 636 -2.85 26.44 -8.75
CA ASN A 636 -3.84 25.53 -9.34
C ASN A 636 -4.27 24.46 -8.34
N ALA A 637 -5.57 24.28 -8.13
CA ALA A 637 -6.11 23.28 -7.21
C ALA A 637 -6.93 22.23 -7.98
N SER A 638 -6.58 20.95 -7.87
CA SER A 638 -7.26 19.85 -8.56
C SER A 638 -7.68 18.75 -7.58
N ALA A 639 -8.99 18.57 -7.38
CA ALA A 639 -9.56 17.54 -6.50
C ALA A 639 -10.29 16.46 -7.31
N LEU A 640 -9.96 15.19 -7.09
CA LEU A 640 -10.65 14.05 -7.68
C LEU A 640 -11.11 13.08 -6.59
N ALA A 641 -12.41 12.77 -6.56
CA ALA A 641 -12.98 11.73 -5.70
C ALA A 641 -13.72 10.69 -6.55
N LYS A 642 -13.38 9.41 -6.37
CA LYS A 642 -14.04 8.29 -7.05
C LYS A 642 -14.47 7.23 -6.05
N ALA A 643 -15.77 6.99 -5.93
CA ALA A 643 -16.35 5.94 -5.13
C ALA A 643 -17.03 4.91 -6.03
N ASP A 644 -16.65 3.64 -5.89
CA ASP A 644 -17.20 2.53 -6.66
C ASP A 644 -17.71 1.43 -5.71
N GLY A 645 -19.03 1.40 -5.52
CA GLY A 645 -19.75 0.36 -4.80
C GLY A 645 -20.20 -0.80 -5.70
N THR A 646 -19.78 -0.89 -6.96
CA THR A 646 -20.18 -2.00 -7.86
C THR A 646 -19.37 -3.26 -7.56
N GLY A 647 -19.67 -3.88 -6.42
CA GLY A 647 -19.16 -5.22 -6.11
C GLY A 647 -19.61 -6.21 -7.19
N TRP A 648 -18.69 -6.65 -8.05
CA TRP A 648 -19.01 -7.57 -9.15
C TRP A 648 -19.29 -8.97 -8.59
N ASN A 649 -20.49 -9.51 -8.81
CA ASN A 649 -20.80 -10.89 -8.48
C ASN A 649 -20.51 -11.79 -9.70
N VAL A 650 -19.52 -12.65 -9.56
CA VAL A 650 -18.89 -13.35 -10.70
C VAL A 650 -19.80 -14.43 -11.31
N ASP A 651 -20.73 -15.01 -10.54
CA ASP A 651 -21.64 -16.07 -11.03
C ASP A 651 -22.93 -15.51 -11.64
N SER A 652 -23.54 -14.52 -11.00
CA SER A 652 -24.86 -14.03 -11.43
C SER A 652 -24.78 -13.04 -12.58
N ARG A 653 -23.58 -12.51 -12.89
CA ARG A 653 -23.38 -11.31 -13.72
C ARG A 653 -24.25 -10.13 -13.24
N ARG A 654 -24.65 -10.13 -11.96
CA ARG A 654 -25.42 -9.07 -11.31
C ARG A 654 -24.49 -8.28 -10.40
N GLU A 655 -24.74 -6.98 -10.30
CA GLU A 655 -24.03 -6.10 -9.37
C GLU A 655 -24.65 -6.26 -7.98
N ALA A 656 -23.84 -6.46 -6.94
CA ALA A 656 -24.34 -6.54 -5.58
C ALA A 656 -24.76 -5.14 -5.08
N PRO A 657 -25.92 -4.97 -4.44
CA PRO A 657 -26.36 -3.66 -3.95
C PRO A 657 -25.39 -3.13 -2.90
N ALA A 658 -24.99 -1.87 -3.07
CA ALA A 658 -24.12 -1.14 -2.17
C ALA A 658 -24.27 0.38 -2.39
N ARG A 659 -23.72 1.16 -1.47
CA ARG A 659 -23.71 2.62 -1.53
C ARG A 659 -22.35 3.15 -2.00
N ALA A 660 -22.37 4.18 -2.85
CA ALA A 660 -21.19 4.92 -3.29
C ALA A 660 -21.35 6.43 -3.03
N ASP A 661 -20.46 7.03 -2.24
CA ASP A 661 -20.44 8.46 -1.93
C ASP A 661 -19.13 9.10 -2.40
N ALA A 662 -19.19 10.08 -3.30
CA ALA A 662 -18.02 10.83 -3.79
C ALA A 662 -18.18 12.33 -3.53
N PHE A 663 -17.20 12.94 -2.85
CA PHE A 663 -17.15 14.38 -2.61
C PHE A 663 -15.79 14.95 -3.04
N ALA A 664 -15.78 15.92 -3.95
CA ALA A 664 -14.57 16.61 -4.38
C ALA A 664 -14.71 18.13 -4.17
N ARG A 665 -13.69 18.77 -3.61
CA ARG A 665 -13.67 20.22 -3.42
C ARG A 665 -12.30 20.79 -3.74
N ALA A 666 -12.25 21.82 -4.58
CA ALA A 666 -11.01 22.54 -4.90
C ALA A 666 -11.17 24.04 -4.63
N GLU A 667 -10.19 24.63 -3.95
CA GLU A 667 -10.13 26.06 -3.64
C GLU A 667 -8.80 26.63 -4.15
N SER A 668 -8.86 27.62 -5.05
CA SER A 668 -7.71 28.40 -5.50
C SER A 668 -7.91 29.90 -5.19
N THR A 669 -6.87 30.56 -4.68
CA THR A 669 -6.91 32.01 -4.39
C THR A 669 -6.16 32.87 -5.41
N VAL A 670 -5.50 32.27 -6.41
CA VAL A 670 -4.75 33.02 -7.45
C VAL A 670 -5.10 32.56 -8.86
N THR A 671 -5.29 31.26 -9.10
CA THR A 671 -5.40 30.69 -10.46
C THR A 671 -6.59 29.74 -10.60
N ASP A 672 -6.52 28.75 -11.48
CA ASP A 672 -7.62 27.85 -11.81
C ASP A 672 -7.84 26.78 -10.75
N ALA A 673 -9.09 26.34 -10.60
CA ALA A 673 -9.44 25.21 -9.75
C ALA A 673 -10.41 24.24 -10.45
N SER A 674 -10.24 22.95 -10.20
CA SER A 674 -11.07 21.88 -10.74
C SER A 674 -11.42 20.83 -9.70
N ALA A 675 -12.67 20.38 -9.69
CA ALA A 675 -13.13 19.32 -8.80
C ALA A 675 -14.01 18.31 -9.55
N SER A 676 -13.69 17.03 -9.44
CA SER A 676 -14.43 15.94 -10.08
C SER A 676 -14.82 14.87 -9.07
N ALA A 677 -16.12 14.60 -8.96
CA ALA A 677 -16.67 13.55 -8.10
C ALA A 677 -17.40 12.50 -8.94
N TYR A 678 -17.01 11.23 -8.81
CA TYR A 678 -17.62 10.10 -9.51
C TYR A 678 -18.10 9.07 -8.50
N ALA A 679 -19.40 8.80 -8.45
CA ALA A 679 -19.99 7.75 -7.63
C ALA A 679 -20.69 6.70 -8.50
N THR A 680 -20.25 5.46 -8.39
CA THR A 680 -20.78 4.33 -9.15
C THR A 680 -21.28 3.27 -8.18
N ALA A 681 -22.54 2.91 -8.27
CA ALA A 681 -23.19 1.87 -7.48
C ALA A 681 -23.94 0.90 -8.39
N ALA A 682 -24.45 -0.18 -7.80
CA ALA A 682 -25.22 -1.16 -8.55
C ALA A 682 -26.41 -0.54 -9.29
N ARG A 683 -26.63 -1.00 -10.50
CA ARG A 683 -27.76 -0.66 -11.36
C ARG A 683 -29.07 -1.33 -10.91
N GLN A 684 -28.99 -2.33 -10.04
CA GLN A 684 -30.17 -3.02 -9.52
C GLN A 684 -30.72 -2.32 -8.27
N GLU A 685 -31.96 -2.66 -7.90
CA GLU A 685 -32.62 -2.14 -6.72
C GLU A 685 -31.71 -2.26 -5.48
N GLY A 686 -31.58 -1.17 -4.72
CA GLY A 686 -30.69 -1.06 -3.56
C GLY A 686 -29.31 -0.44 -3.84
N GLY A 687 -28.92 -0.20 -5.10
CA GLY A 687 -27.70 0.54 -5.43
C GLY A 687 -27.91 2.07 -5.37
N VAL A 688 -27.18 2.75 -4.49
CA VAL A 688 -27.32 4.20 -4.22
C VAL A 688 -26.00 4.93 -4.49
N ALA A 689 -26.02 5.94 -5.36
CA ALA A 689 -24.85 6.74 -5.72
C ALA A 689 -25.03 8.24 -5.45
N HIS A 690 -24.13 8.86 -4.70
CA HIS A 690 -24.12 10.29 -4.43
C HIS A 690 -22.79 10.92 -4.86
N ALA A 691 -22.83 11.91 -5.76
CA ALA A 691 -21.65 12.66 -6.17
C ALA A 691 -21.85 14.17 -5.92
N ARG A 692 -20.86 14.81 -5.31
CA ARG A 692 -20.84 16.26 -5.10
C ARG A 692 -19.47 16.85 -5.43
N SER A 693 -19.45 17.88 -6.26
CA SER A 693 -18.24 18.64 -6.57
C SER A 693 -18.41 20.13 -6.27
N GLU A 694 -17.38 20.74 -5.70
CA GLU A 694 -17.37 22.16 -5.35
C GLU A 694 -16.06 22.81 -5.78
N VAL A 695 -16.15 23.98 -6.41
CA VAL A 695 -14.97 24.78 -6.74
C VAL A 695 -15.15 26.23 -6.32
N ILE A 696 -14.12 26.77 -5.67
CA ILE A 696 -13.98 28.21 -5.39
C ILE A 696 -12.66 28.66 -6.00
N SER A 697 -12.69 29.70 -6.82
CA SER A 697 -11.52 30.12 -7.59
C SER A 697 -11.49 31.63 -7.79
N THR A 698 -10.30 32.23 -7.83
CA THR A 698 -10.14 33.58 -8.41
C THR A 698 -9.81 33.53 -9.90
N GLY A 699 -9.43 32.37 -10.45
CA GLY A 699 -9.28 32.10 -11.87
C GLY A 699 -10.50 31.36 -12.43
N ARG A 700 -10.28 30.40 -13.34
CA ARG A 700 -11.37 29.55 -13.85
C ARG A 700 -11.79 28.53 -12.79
N ALA A 701 -13.08 28.22 -12.73
CA ALA A 701 -13.63 27.16 -11.88
C ALA A 701 -14.34 26.11 -12.73
N PHE A 702 -14.00 24.83 -12.51
CA PHE A 702 -14.61 23.71 -13.22
C PHE A 702 -15.00 22.57 -12.28
N ALA A 703 -16.30 22.33 -12.08
CA ALA A 703 -16.81 21.26 -11.22
C ALA A 703 -17.59 20.21 -12.03
N VAL A 704 -17.30 18.93 -11.80
CA VAL A 704 -18.04 17.80 -12.40
C VAL A 704 -18.49 16.83 -11.32
N ALA A 705 -19.77 16.51 -11.28
CA ALA A 705 -20.32 15.44 -10.45
C ALA A 705 -21.03 14.43 -11.34
N SER A 706 -20.70 13.15 -11.17
CA SER A 706 -21.26 12.07 -11.98
C SER A 706 -21.72 10.91 -11.11
N THR A 707 -22.95 10.46 -11.31
CA THR A 707 -23.52 9.31 -10.62
C THR A 707 -23.99 8.23 -11.57
N LEU A 708 -23.74 6.97 -11.22
CA LEU A 708 -24.30 5.79 -11.87
C LEU A 708 -24.87 4.85 -10.80
N GLY A 709 -26.14 4.46 -10.91
CA GLY A 709 -26.78 3.56 -9.94
C GLY A 709 -28.29 3.50 -10.08
N HIS A 710 -28.98 2.62 -9.34
CA HIS A 710 -30.44 2.59 -9.37
C HIS A 710 -31.05 3.91 -8.85
N GLU A 711 -30.60 4.35 -7.68
CA GLU A 711 -30.88 5.67 -7.12
C GLU A 711 -29.61 6.51 -7.14
N GLY A 712 -29.71 7.79 -7.49
CA GLY A 712 -28.56 8.66 -7.32
C GLY A 712 -28.79 10.15 -7.49
N THR A 713 -27.87 10.92 -6.90
CA THR A 713 -27.87 12.37 -6.94
C THR A 713 -26.50 12.91 -7.30
N ALA A 714 -26.42 13.75 -8.33
CA ALA A 714 -25.18 14.46 -8.70
C ALA A 714 -25.38 15.97 -8.52
N SER A 715 -24.46 16.61 -7.78
CA SER A 715 -24.50 18.05 -7.53
C SER A 715 -23.14 18.69 -7.80
N SER A 716 -23.11 19.76 -8.59
CA SER A 716 -21.87 20.48 -8.91
C SER A 716 -22.05 21.97 -8.67
N TYR A 717 -21.11 22.58 -7.95
CA TYR A 717 -21.13 24.00 -7.61
C TYR A 717 -19.80 24.65 -7.98
N THR A 718 -19.86 25.82 -8.61
CA THR A 718 -18.68 26.66 -8.87
C THR A 718 -18.91 28.11 -8.47
N HIS A 719 -17.86 28.75 -7.96
CA HIS A 719 -17.84 30.16 -7.64
C HIS A 719 -16.51 30.79 -8.07
N THR A 720 -16.57 31.82 -8.91
CA THR A 720 -15.41 32.62 -9.30
C THR A 720 -15.53 34.09 -8.91
N THR A 721 -14.41 34.67 -8.51
CA THR A 721 -14.25 36.13 -8.38
C THR A 721 -13.22 36.64 -9.39
N GLY A 722 -13.52 37.70 -10.13
CA GLY A 722 -12.72 38.21 -11.26
C GLY A 722 -13.45 38.07 -12.61
N THR A 723 -12.78 38.42 -13.71
CA THR A 723 -13.32 38.26 -15.09
C THR A 723 -13.16 36.81 -15.59
N ASN A 724 -13.70 35.84 -14.86
CA ASN A 724 -13.38 34.43 -15.08
C ASN A 724 -14.59 33.53 -15.31
N LEU A 725 -14.34 32.42 -16.00
CA LEU A 725 -15.32 31.39 -16.31
C LEU A 725 -15.61 30.51 -15.08
N SER A 726 -16.88 30.43 -14.69
CA SER A 726 -17.39 29.48 -13.70
C SER A 726 -18.28 28.44 -14.37
N GLU A 727 -17.92 27.16 -14.26
CA GLU A 727 -18.62 26.09 -14.95
C GLU A 727 -18.82 24.86 -14.07
N ALA A 728 -20.08 24.44 -13.93
CA ALA A 728 -20.47 23.24 -13.19
C ALA A 728 -21.26 22.28 -14.09
N ARG A 729 -21.05 20.98 -13.91
CA ARG A 729 -21.73 19.91 -14.65
C ARG A 729 -22.13 18.77 -13.72
N ALA A 730 -23.41 18.41 -13.75
CA ALA A 730 -23.96 17.25 -13.06
C ALA A 730 -24.45 16.21 -14.09
N ILE A 731 -24.00 14.98 -13.95
CA ILE A 731 -24.26 13.86 -14.88
C ILE A 731 -24.86 12.70 -14.07
N GLY A 732 -25.92 12.09 -14.58
CA GLY A 732 -26.53 10.93 -13.92
C GLY A 732 -27.03 9.89 -14.91
N ASP A 733 -26.63 8.64 -14.71
CA ASP A 733 -27.25 7.47 -15.33
C ASP A 733 -27.98 6.70 -14.22
N VAL A 734 -29.21 7.14 -13.91
CA VAL A 734 -29.98 6.65 -12.74
C VAL A 734 -31.43 6.39 -13.11
N THR A 735 -32.12 5.60 -12.28
CA THR A 735 -33.57 5.35 -12.42
C THR A 735 -34.40 6.37 -11.63
N ARG A 736 -33.91 6.79 -10.45
CA ARG A 736 -34.53 7.78 -9.56
C ARG A 736 -33.48 8.72 -8.97
N GLY A 737 -33.88 9.95 -8.64
CA GLY A 737 -33.05 10.93 -7.94
C GLY A 737 -33.07 12.31 -8.58
N GLY A 738 -31.94 13.01 -8.60
CA GLY A 738 -31.86 14.35 -9.19
C GLY A 738 -30.45 14.84 -9.50
N LEU A 739 -30.35 15.76 -10.46
CA LEU A 739 -29.13 16.44 -10.86
C LEU A 739 -29.25 17.94 -10.60
N HIS A 740 -28.18 18.54 -10.11
CA HIS A 740 -28.13 19.97 -9.80
C HIS A 740 -26.78 20.55 -10.19
N SER A 741 -26.81 21.63 -10.95
CA SER A 741 -25.62 22.39 -11.31
C SER A 741 -25.83 23.87 -10.98
N ALA A 742 -24.88 24.49 -10.30
CA ALA A 742 -24.88 25.92 -10.04
C ALA A 742 -23.50 26.55 -10.29
N SER A 743 -23.48 27.72 -10.92
CA SER A 743 -22.25 28.45 -11.25
C SER A 743 -22.43 29.93 -10.94
N VAL A 744 -21.44 30.51 -10.27
CA VAL A 744 -21.43 31.93 -9.87
C VAL A 744 -20.15 32.58 -10.41
N ALA A 745 -20.27 33.70 -11.10
CA ALA A 745 -19.13 34.55 -11.48
C ALA A 745 -19.37 35.98 -11.01
N GLN A 746 -18.39 36.55 -10.31
CA GLN A 746 -18.48 37.88 -9.70
C GLN A 746 -17.30 38.74 -10.11
N HIS A 747 -17.52 40.00 -10.49
CA HIS A 747 -16.45 40.96 -10.76
C HIS A 747 -16.85 42.36 -10.29
N GLY A 748 -16.14 42.90 -9.29
CA GLY A 748 -16.53 44.14 -8.63
C GLY A 748 -17.91 43.99 -7.97
N THR A 749 -18.83 44.89 -8.31
CA THR A 749 -20.25 44.85 -7.89
C THR A 749 -21.11 43.93 -8.76
N GLY A 750 -20.60 43.48 -9.91
CA GLY A 750 -21.34 42.64 -10.85
C GLY A 750 -21.34 41.17 -10.43
N LEU A 751 -22.49 40.51 -10.53
CA LEU A 751 -22.70 39.09 -10.25
C LEU A 751 -23.53 38.46 -11.37
N VAL A 752 -23.18 37.23 -11.75
CA VAL A 752 -24.09 36.34 -12.45
C VAL A 752 -24.07 34.98 -11.76
N GLU A 753 -25.25 34.50 -11.38
CA GLU A 753 -25.48 33.15 -10.87
C GLU A 753 -26.38 32.40 -11.85
N THR A 754 -26.05 31.14 -12.12
CA THR A 754 -26.85 30.27 -12.97
C THR A 754 -27.12 28.97 -12.25
N ASP A 755 -28.36 28.49 -12.33
CA ASP A 755 -28.80 27.25 -11.71
C ASP A 755 -29.54 26.41 -12.76
N ALA A 756 -29.25 25.13 -12.79
CA ALA A 756 -29.95 24.17 -13.61
C ALA A 756 -30.22 22.90 -12.78
N ARG A 757 -31.42 22.33 -12.91
CA ARG A 757 -31.90 21.20 -12.11
C ARG A 757 -32.69 20.20 -12.94
N LEU A 758 -32.59 18.94 -12.55
CA LEU A 758 -33.37 17.84 -13.09
C LEU A 758 -33.82 16.93 -11.95
N THR A 759 -35.10 16.55 -11.93
CA THR A 759 -35.63 15.53 -11.01
C THR A 759 -36.23 14.37 -11.79
N PHE A 760 -35.83 13.14 -11.48
CA PHE A 760 -36.33 11.94 -12.14
C PHE A 760 -37.59 11.42 -11.44
N GLY A 761 -38.68 11.26 -12.19
CA GLY A 761 -39.94 10.68 -11.68
C GLY A 761 -39.95 9.16 -11.51
N GLY A 762 -38.84 8.47 -11.83
CA GLY A 762 -38.74 7.00 -11.87
C GLY A 762 -38.80 6.47 -13.31
N ALA A 763 -37.67 6.11 -13.91
CA ALA A 763 -37.69 5.55 -15.27
C ALA A 763 -37.91 4.03 -15.26
N SER A 764 -38.48 3.46 -16.33
CA SER A 764 -38.47 1.99 -16.53
C SER A 764 -37.13 1.49 -17.09
N ARG A 765 -36.27 2.40 -17.56
CA ARG A 765 -34.97 2.14 -18.18
C ARG A 765 -33.97 3.26 -17.83
N TRP A 766 -32.69 2.93 -17.92
CA TRP A 766 -31.54 3.83 -17.77
C TRP A 766 -31.68 5.11 -18.60
N THR A 767 -31.66 6.27 -17.94
CA THR A 767 -31.66 7.59 -18.57
C THR A 767 -30.37 8.30 -18.21
N GLY A 768 -29.41 8.33 -19.13
CA GLY A 768 -28.15 9.04 -18.94
C GLY A 768 -28.34 10.53 -19.17
N ALA A 769 -28.70 11.31 -18.16
CA ALA A 769 -28.99 12.74 -18.26
C ALA A 769 -27.83 13.63 -17.79
N ARG A 770 -27.86 14.90 -18.24
CA ARG A 770 -26.86 15.92 -17.95
C ARG A 770 -27.51 17.26 -17.67
N VAL A 771 -26.95 17.97 -16.71
CA VAL A 771 -27.33 19.32 -16.31
C VAL A 771 -26.07 20.18 -16.25
N TRP A 772 -26.13 21.37 -16.81
CA TRP A 772 -24.97 22.26 -16.98
C TRP A 772 -25.32 23.69 -16.60
N SER A 773 -24.52 24.31 -15.74
CA SER A 773 -24.59 25.75 -15.48
C SER A 773 -23.27 26.42 -15.85
N ARG A 774 -23.36 27.63 -16.41
CA ARG A 774 -22.19 28.44 -16.75
C ARG A 774 -22.47 29.91 -16.44
N ALA A 775 -21.58 30.50 -15.64
CA ALA A 775 -21.58 31.92 -15.33
C ALA A 775 -20.25 32.52 -15.78
N GLN A 776 -20.29 33.66 -16.46
CA GLN A 776 -19.09 34.35 -16.92
C GLN A 776 -19.28 35.87 -16.87
N VAL A 777 -18.24 36.60 -16.45
CA VAL A 777 -18.16 38.05 -16.66
C VAL A 777 -17.32 38.33 -17.91
N GLY A 778 -17.84 39.15 -18.82
CA GLY A 778 -17.29 39.39 -20.14
C GLY A 778 -17.80 38.39 -21.18
N SER A 779 -17.08 38.29 -22.28
CA SER A 779 -17.54 37.57 -23.49
C SER A 779 -16.94 36.17 -23.59
N GLY A 780 -17.76 35.21 -24.01
CA GLY A 780 -17.33 33.88 -24.41
C GLY A 780 -18.33 33.32 -25.42
N GLU A 781 -18.01 32.21 -26.08
CA GLU A 781 -18.95 31.59 -27.01
C GLU A 781 -20.14 30.96 -26.28
N LEU A 782 -21.35 31.12 -26.83
CA LEU A 782 -22.51 30.33 -26.45
C LEU A 782 -22.32 28.89 -26.93
N LEU A 783 -22.15 27.96 -26.00
CA LEU A 783 -22.05 26.56 -26.37
C LEU A 783 -23.42 26.03 -26.81
N GLU A 784 -23.46 25.39 -27.98
CA GLU A 784 -24.61 24.59 -28.36
C GLU A 784 -24.71 23.38 -27.45
N SER A 785 -25.86 23.25 -26.79
CA SER A 785 -26.16 22.09 -25.95
C SER A 785 -27.63 21.73 -26.12
N PHE A 786 -27.87 20.43 -26.18
CA PHE A 786 -29.20 19.83 -26.14
C PHE A 786 -29.53 19.28 -24.75
N ASP A 787 -28.59 19.39 -23.81
CA ASP A 787 -28.76 19.03 -22.42
C ASP A 787 -29.46 20.18 -21.67
N THR A 788 -29.91 19.89 -20.44
CA THR A 788 -30.52 20.93 -19.61
C THR A 788 -29.44 21.91 -19.17
N THR A 789 -29.54 23.15 -19.65
CA THR A 789 -28.46 24.13 -19.49
C THR A 789 -29.00 25.49 -19.05
N SER A 790 -28.24 26.15 -18.17
CA SER A 790 -28.44 27.57 -17.83
C SER A 790 -27.11 28.29 -17.97
N PHE A 791 -26.99 29.12 -19.00
CA PHE A 791 -25.81 29.94 -19.26
C PHE A 791 -26.15 31.42 -19.08
N GLY A 792 -25.24 32.16 -18.45
CA GLY A 792 -25.37 33.59 -18.19
C GLY A 792 -24.02 34.28 -18.33
N TYR A 793 -24.02 35.38 -19.07
CA TYR A 793 -22.87 36.23 -19.35
C TYR A 793 -23.20 37.64 -18.90
N LEU A 794 -22.37 38.22 -18.02
CA LEU A 794 -22.52 39.59 -17.56
C LEU A 794 -21.60 40.52 -18.37
N ARG A 795 -22.15 41.62 -18.88
CA ARG A 795 -21.48 42.56 -19.80
C ARG A 795 -20.79 41.88 -21.00
N PRO A 796 -21.52 41.06 -21.78
CA PRO A 796 -20.94 40.36 -22.91
C PRO A 796 -20.70 41.31 -24.10
N ASP A 797 -19.67 41.01 -24.90
CA ASP A 797 -19.56 41.49 -26.27
C ASP A 797 -20.45 40.61 -27.17
N LEU A 798 -21.55 41.17 -27.66
CA LEU A 798 -22.50 40.45 -28.50
C LEU A 798 -21.91 40.03 -29.85
N ALA A 799 -20.87 40.71 -30.35
CA ALA A 799 -20.19 40.30 -31.58
C ALA A 799 -19.42 38.98 -31.39
N ILE A 800 -18.95 38.72 -30.16
CA ILE A 800 -18.30 37.46 -29.77
C ILE A 800 -19.34 36.39 -29.45
N LEU A 801 -20.49 36.77 -28.88
CA LEU A 801 -21.53 35.84 -28.43
C LEU A 801 -22.38 35.28 -29.59
N TYR A 802 -22.63 36.09 -30.63
CA TYR A 802 -23.43 35.74 -31.81
C TYR A 802 -22.65 35.99 -33.13
N PRO A 803 -21.50 35.32 -33.35
CA PRO A 803 -20.66 35.59 -34.52
C PRO A 803 -21.35 35.22 -35.85
N HIS A 804 -22.41 34.40 -35.80
CA HIS A 804 -23.16 33.94 -36.97
C HIS A 804 -24.50 34.66 -37.17
N ASP A 805 -24.87 35.59 -36.28
CA ASP A 805 -26.09 36.41 -36.42
C ASP A 805 -25.77 37.90 -36.25
N PRO A 806 -25.19 38.54 -37.30
CA PRO A 806 -24.87 39.96 -37.24
C PRO A 806 -26.11 40.85 -37.11
N ALA A 807 -27.32 40.33 -37.38
CA ALA A 807 -28.55 41.10 -37.20
C ALA A 807 -28.87 41.30 -35.71
N VAL A 808 -28.57 40.32 -34.85
CA VAL A 808 -28.68 40.48 -33.39
C VAL A 808 -27.70 41.55 -32.90
N ALA A 809 -26.41 41.43 -33.24
CA ALA A 809 -25.41 42.43 -32.85
C ALA A 809 -25.75 43.85 -33.36
N GLY A 810 -26.27 43.96 -34.58
CA GLY A 810 -26.72 45.23 -35.16
C GLY A 810 -27.90 45.89 -34.45
N ARG A 811 -28.83 45.11 -33.86
CA ARG A 811 -29.97 45.65 -33.09
C ARG A 811 -29.53 46.37 -31.81
N TYR A 812 -28.42 45.94 -31.23
CA TYR A 812 -27.87 46.48 -29.98
C TYR A 812 -26.69 47.44 -30.21
N ALA A 813 -26.44 47.85 -31.46
CA ALA A 813 -25.41 48.83 -31.75
C ALA A 813 -25.71 50.15 -31.03
N GLY A 814 -24.92 50.47 -30.00
CA GLY A 814 -25.10 51.65 -29.15
C GLY A 814 -26.05 51.46 -27.95
N ALA A 815 -26.56 50.25 -27.69
CA ALA A 815 -27.25 49.90 -26.46
C ALA A 815 -26.26 49.46 -25.37
N ASP A 816 -26.60 49.66 -24.09
CA ASP A 816 -25.82 49.12 -22.97
C ASP A 816 -26.30 47.70 -22.66
N VAL A 817 -25.48 46.70 -22.98
CA VAL A 817 -25.83 45.28 -22.83
C VAL A 817 -25.35 44.79 -21.47
N PHE A 818 -26.29 44.54 -20.57
CA PHE A 818 -25.98 44.11 -19.20
C PHE A 818 -25.76 42.61 -19.11
N ALA A 819 -26.59 41.81 -19.79
CA ALA A 819 -26.51 40.37 -19.72
C ALA A 819 -26.96 39.69 -21.01
N ALA A 820 -26.50 38.47 -21.22
CA ALA A 820 -27.04 37.58 -22.22
C ALA A 820 -26.87 36.12 -21.78
N GLY A 821 -27.56 35.20 -22.42
CA GLY A 821 -27.42 33.79 -22.08
C GLY A 821 -28.33 32.86 -22.85
N ARG A 822 -28.41 31.63 -22.33
CA ARG A 822 -29.18 30.53 -22.91
C ARG A 822 -29.82 29.72 -21.80
N MET A 823 -31.08 29.32 -22.01
CA MET A 823 -31.77 28.35 -21.18
C MET A 823 -32.27 27.21 -22.06
N VAL A 824 -31.99 25.97 -21.65
CA VAL A 824 -32.48 24.77 -22.32
C VAL A 824 -33.05 23.84 -21.26
N GLY A 825 -34.28 23.38 -21.46
CA GLY A 825 -34.88 22.29 -20.71
C GLY A 825 -35.06 21.08 -21.62
N GLY A 826 -34.59 19.91 -21.18
CA GLY A 826 -34.78 18.64 -21.89
C GLY A 826 -33.48 17.92 -22.24
N GLY A 827 -33.62 16.82 -22.96
CA GLY A 827 -32.52 15.96 -23.41
C GLY A 827 -33.01 14.66 -24.07
N ASP A 828 -32.10 13.94 -24.73
CA ASP A 828 -32.41 12.77 -25.56
C ASP A 828 -32.52 11.48 -24.72
N PHE A 829 -33.53 11.40 -23.85
CA PHE A 829 -33.69 10.28 -22.90
C PHE A 829 -35.00 9.56 -23.12
N GLY A 830 -34.98 8.23 -23.26
CA GLY A 830 -36.17 7.35 -23.33
C GLY A 830 -37.00 7.27 -22.04
N ALA A 831 -37.06 8.36 -21.28
CA ALA A 831 -37.89 8.51 -20.09
C ALA A 831 -39.36 8.34 -20.49
N THR A 832 -40.06 7.48 -19.75
CA THR A 832 -41.49 7.18 -19.95
C THR A 832 -42.38 7.86 -18.92
N LEU A 833 -41.78 8.53 -17.91
CA LEU A 833 -42.49 9.25 -16.86
C LEU A 833 -42.23 10.76 -16.92
N PRO A 834 -43.13 11.58 -16.35
CA PRO A 834 -42.97 13.02 -16.29
C PRO A 834 -41.64 13.41 -15.64
N THR A 835 -40.88 14.23 -16.34
CA THR A 835 -39.56 14.68 -15.91
C THR A 835 -39.54 16.20 -15.84
N ARG A 836 -39.10 16.76 -14.70
CA ARG A 836 -39.05 18.20 -14.45
C ARG A 836 -37.63 18.72 -14.59
N TYR A 837 -37.49 19.78 -15.38
CA TYR A 837 -36.26 20.53 -15.60
C TYR A 837 -36.47 21.96 -15.13
N GLY A 838 -35.50 22.52 -14.42
CA GLY A 838 -35.52 23.93 -14.02
C GLY A 838 -34.22 24.60 -14.43
N THR A 839 -34.31 25.83 -14.92
CA THR A 839 -33.15 26.66 -15.28
C THR A 839 -33.39 28.07 -14.79
N SER A 840 -32.39 28.72 -14.21
CA SER A 840 -32.47 30.14 -13.87
C SER A 840 -31.12 30.82 -14.01
N ALA A 841 -31.19 32.13 -14.23
CA ALA A 841 -30.04 33.03 -14.28
C ALA A 841 -30.38 34.30 -13.48
N HIS A 842 -29.55 34.60 -12.49
CA HIS A 842 -29.65 35.73 -11.59
C HIS A 842 -28.50 36.70 -11.88
N PHE A 843 -28.82 37.96 -12.09
CA PHE A 843 -27.88 39.01 -12.47
C PHE A 843 -27.94 40.15 -11.47
N VAL A 844 -26.77 40.59 -11.01
CA VAL A 844 -26.62 41.84 -10.26
C VAL A 844 -25.66 42.75 -11.01
N PHE A 845 -26.04 43.99 -11.28
CA PHE A 845 -25.21 44.97 -11.98
C PHE A 845 -25.59 46.41 -11.65
N ASP A 846 -24.66 47.34 -11.88
CA ASP A 846 -24.93 48.77 -11.80
C ASP A 846 -25.22 49.33 -13.19
N ALA A 847 -26.34 50.05 -13.31
CA ALA A 847 -26.71 50.83 -14.48
C ALA A 847 -25.98 52.18 -14.47
N ALA A 848 -25.34 52.54 -15.59
CA ALA A 848 -24.56 53.78 -15.71
C ALA A 848 -25.37 54.99 -16.23
N SER A 849 -26.56 54.76 -16.75
CA SER A 849 -27.45 55.79 -17.28
C SER A 849 -28.90 55.31 -17.27
N GLU A 850 -29.83 56.26 -17.20
CA GLU A 850 -31.25 55.97 -17.35
C GLU A 850 -31.58 55.37 -18.72
N GLY A 851 -32.52 54.43 -18.78
CA GLY A 851 -32.93 53.81 -20.05
C GLY A 851 -34.11 52.86 -19.90
N MET A 852 -34.70 52.41 -21.01
CA MET A 852 -35.72 51.37 -20.96
C MET A 852 -35.04 50.01 -20.87
N LEU A 853 -35.25 49.28 -19.77
CA LEU A 853 -34.73 47.94 -19.59
C LEU A 853 -35.56 46.94 -20.41
N ARG A 854 -34.88 46.22 -21.30
CA ARG A 854 -35.51 45.27 -22.22
C ARG A 854 -34.86 43.90 -22.12
N LEU A 855 -35.70 42.86 -22.15
CA LEU A 855 -35.30 41.47 -22.29
C LEU A 855 -35.80 40.96 -23.64
N ASP A 856 -34.88 40.71 -24.56
CA ASP A 856 -35.17 40.12 -25.87
C ASP A 856 -34.97 38.62 -25.83
N LEU A 857 -35.92 37.91 -26.42
CA LEU A 857 -35.97 36.45 -26.45
C LEU A 857 -35.66 35.99 -27.88
N LEU A 858 -34.59 35.23 -28.01
CA LEU A 858 -33.94 34.93 -29.28
C LEU A 858 -33.86 33.42 -29.51
N ASN A 859 -33.67 33.03 -30.78
CA ASN A 859 -33.29 31.68 -31.18
C ASN A 859 -34.04 30.55 -30.45
N PHE A 860 -35.37 30.61 -30.44
CA PHE A 860 -36.18 29.53 -29.91
C PHE A 860 -35.96 28.25 -30.72
N ARG A 861 -35.60 27.18 -30.04
CA ARG A 861 -35.24 25.88 -30.62
C ARG A 861 -35.96 24.78 -29.87
N HIS A 862 -36.35 23.72 -30.56
CA HIS A 862 -36.97 22.57 -29.93
C HIS A 862 -36.83 21.27 -30.75
N ARG A 863 -37.04 20.15 -30.07
CA ARG A 863 -37.32 18.82 -30.63
C ARG A 863 -38.42 18.23 -29.76
N ASP A 864 -39.60 18.02 -30.33
CA ASP A 864 -40.83 17.56 -29.66
C ASP A 864 -41.49 18.58 -28.70
N ALA A 865 -42.62 18.18 -28.09
CA ALA A 865 -43.46 19.03 -27.26
C ALA A 865 -43.23 18.81 -25.75
N PHE A 866 -43.27 19.88 -24.96
CA PHE A 866 -43.40 19.82 -23.50
C PHE A 866 -44.86 19.63 -23.08
N ALA A 867 -45.09 19.12 -21.86
CA ALA A 867 -46.40 19.11 -21.22
C ALA A 867 -46.76 20.49 -20.66
N THR A 868 -45.82 21.13 -19.95
CA THR A 868 -45.92 22.53 -19.51
C THR A 868 -44.55 23.19 -19.54
N MET A 869 -44.52 24.48 -19.87
CA MET A 869 -43.35 25.34 -19.71
C MET A 869 -43.79 26.59 -18.95
N GLU A 870 -43.13 26.92 -17.85
CA GLU A 870 -43.33 28.19 -17.13
C GLU A 870 -42.10 29.06 -17.33
N PHE A 871 -42.31 30.33 -17.67
CA PHE A 871 -41.27 31.34 -17.80
C PHE A 871 -41.60 32.52 -16.90
N SER A 872 -40.62 33.02 -16.15
CA SER A 872 -40.80 34.15 -15.24
C SER A 872 -39.58 35.06 -15.20
N VAL A 873 -39.85 36.33 -14.89
CA VAL A 873 -38.83 37.37 -14.70
C VAL A 873 -39.18 38.13 -13.43
N ALA A 874 -38.20 38.28 -12.54
CA ALA A 874 -38.29 39.13 -11.37
C ALA A 874 -37.21 40.22 -11.41
N VAL A 875 -37.57 41.42 -10.95
CA VAL A 875 -36.69 42.59 -10.84
C VAL A 875 -36.75 43.07 -9.40
N GLN A 876 -35.61 43.22 -8.74
CA GLN A 876 -35.51 43.63 -7.33
C GLN A 876 -36.33 42.71 -6.40
N GLY A 877 -36.36 41.41 -6.71
CA GLY A 877 -37.15 40.41 -5.98
C GLY A 877 -38.67 40.46 -6.24
N ALA A 878 -39.18 41.40 -7.04
CA ALA A 878 -40.58 41.46 -7.44
C ALA A 878 -40.79 40.80 -8.80
N GLU A 879 -41.71 39.85 -8.89
CA GLU A 879 -42.09 39.23 -10.17
C GLU A 879 -42.81 40.25 -11.07
N VAL A 880 -42.19 40.57 -12.21
CA VAL A 880 -42.74 41.51 -13.20
C VAL A 880 -43.40 40.80 -14.37
N PHE A 881 -43.03 39.52 -14.59
CA PHE A 881 -43.59 38.71 -15.67
C PHE A 881 -43.66 37.23 -15.25
N ARG A 882 -44.77 36.58 -15.58
CA ARG A 882 -44.93 35.12 -15.52
C ARG A 882 -45.90 34.65 -16.59
N GLN A 883 -45.50 33.62 -17.33
CA GLN A 883 -46.34 32.98 -18.33
C GLN A 883 -46.15 31.46 -18.31
N THR A 884 -47.26 30.74 -18.26
CA THR A 884 -47.28 29.28 -18.44
C THR A 884 -47.78 28.95 -19.84
N PHE A 885 -47.06 28.08 -20.53
CA PHE A 885 -47.37 27.55 -21.85
C PHE A 885 -47.77 26.09 -21.71
N TYR A 886 -48.87 25.72 -22.34
CA TYR A 886 -49.36 24.33 -22.43
C TYR A 886 -49.16 23.73 -23.82
N ARG A 887 -48.76 24.54 -24.80
CA ARG A 887 -48.56 24.14 -26.19
C ARG A 887 -47.27 24.74 -26.74
N LEU A 888 -46.55 23.94 -27.52
CA LEU A 888 -45.30 24.34 -28.17
C LEU A 888 -45.48 25.55 -29.11
N VAL A 889 -46.57 25.59 -29.88
CA VAL A 889 -46.84 26.68 -30.83
C VAL A 889 -47.01 28.04 -30.13
N ASP A 890 -47.58 28.05 -28.93
CA ASP A 890 -47.78 29.28 -28.15
C ASP A 890 -46.44 29.80 -27.63
N ALA A 891 -45.57 28.90 -27.17
CA ALA A 891 -44.21 29.26 -26.80
C ALA A 891 -43.42 29.74 -28.03
N GLN A 892 -43.42 29.01 -29.15
CA GLN A 892 -42.76 29.44 -30.39
C GLN A 892 -43.17 30.85 -30.82
N ALA A 893 -44.48 31.15 -30.83
CA ALA A 893 -44.98 32.47 -31.19
C ALA A 893 -44.48 33.56 -30.22
N PHE A 894 -44.39 33.26 -28.92
CA PHE A 894 -43.89 34.19 -27.91
C PHE A 894 -42.36 34.44 -28.05
N PHE A 895 -41.57 33.40 -28.26
CA PHE A 895 -40.09 33.50 -28.30
C PHE A 895 -39.51 33.86 -29.69
N SER A 896 -40.31 33.87 -30.77
CA SER A 896 -39.83 34.15 -32.15
C SER A 896 -39.75 35.65 -32.51
N GLY A 897 -39.34 36.48 -31.54
CA GLY A 897 -39.30 37.95 -31.65
C GLY A 897 -39.98 38.68 -30.49
N GLY A 898 -40.12 37.99 -29.34
CA GLY A 898 -40.67 38.57 -28.12
C GLY A 898 -39.65 39.48 -27.44
N MET A 899 -39.99 40.76 -27.35
CA MET A 899 -39.31 41.73 -26.50
C MET A 899 -40.19 42.01 -25.28
N LEU A 900 -39.63 41.84 -24.08
CA LEU A 900 -40.28 42.22 -22.83
C LEU A 900 -39.69 43.55 -22.36
N GLU A 901 -40.55 44.55 -22.18
CA GLU A 901 -40.18 45.78 -21.49
C GLU A 901 -40.34 45.55 -19.98
N LEU A 902 -39.23 45.62 -19.25
CA LEU A 902 -39.18 45.32 -17.81
C LEU A 902 -39.36 46.57 -16.94
N GLY A 903 -39.29 47.76 -17.56
CA GLY A 903 -39.49 49.05 -16.89
C GLY A 903 -38.36 50.04 -17.17
N LEU A 904 -38.49 51.22 -16.56
CA LEU A 904 -37.44 52.23 -16.57
C LEU A 904 -36.29 51.79 -15.65
N LEU A 905 -35.08 51.89 -16.18
CA LEU A 905 -33.82 51.75 -15.47
C LEU A 905 -33.40 53.15 -15.02
N ASP A 906 -33.21 53.31 -13.71
CA ASP A 906 -32.56 54.45 -13.07
C ASP A 906 -31.06 54.14 -12.92
N GLU A 907 -30.26 55.13 -12.52
CA GLU A 907 -28.88 54.88 -12.12
C GLU A 907 -28.83 54.08 -10.79
N GLY A 908 -27.98 53.04 -10.72
CA GLY A 908 -27.78 52.26 -9.49
C GLY A 908 -27.84 50.74 -9.66
N PRO A 909 -27.90 49.99 -8.54
CA PRO A 909 -27.83 48.53 -8.56
C PRO A 909 -29.16 47.90 -8.96
N TYR A 910 -29.09 46.93 -9.87
CA TYR A 910 -30.21 46.11 -10.33
C TYR A 910 -29.98 44.64 -10.01
N ASP A 911 -31.06 43.99 -9.56
CA ASP A 911 -31.15 42.55 -9.34
C ASP A 911 -32.23 42.00 -10.27
N ILE A 912 -31.86 41.05 -11.14
CA ILE A 912 -32.77 40.44 -12.11
C ILE A 912 -32.65 38.93 -12.06
N LEU A 913 -33.78 38.25 -11.88
CA LEU A 913 -33.88 36.79 -11.98
C LEU A 913 -34.71 36.42 -13.21
N ILE A 914 -34.13 35.62 -14.10
CA ILE A 914 -34.81 34.98 -15.22
C ILE A 914 -34.91 33.49 -14.87
N ALA A 915 -36.10 32.91 -14.97
CA ALA A 915 -36.30 31.49 -14.67
C ALA A 915 -37.24 30.81 -15.67
N ALA A 916 -36.94 29.55 -15.97
CA ALA A 916 -37.78 28.68 -16.77
C ALA A 916 -37.87 27.28 -16.14
N ASP A 917 -39.10 26.76 -16.06
CA ASP A 917 -39.44 25.43 -15.57
C ASP A 917 -40.10 24.64 -16.70
N PHE A 918 -39.65 23.42 -16.96
CA PHE A 918 -40.15 22.57 -18.03
C PHE A 918 -40.59 21.24 -17.47
N LEU A 919 -41.77 20.78 -17.88
CA LEU A 919 -42.29 19.45 -17.62
C LEU A 919 -42.46 18.74 -18.95
N PHE A 920 -41.77 17.62 -19.14
CA PHE A 920 -41.90 16.79 -20.34
C PHE A 920 -42.61 15.48 -20.00
N GLY A 921 -43.57 15.09 -20.83
CA GLY A 921 -44.22 13.77 -20.77
C GLY A 921 -43.57 12.72 -21.67
N ASN A 922 -42.70 13.14 -22.60
CA ASN A 922 -42.00 12.32 -23.58
C ASN A 922 -40.57 12.86 -23.79
N PRO A 923 -39.65 12.07 -24.39
CA PRO A 923 -38.33 12.57 -24.78
C PRO A 923 -38.45 13.82 -25.65
N GLY A 924 -37.66 14.85 -25.38
CA GLY A 924 -37.70 16.13 -26.09
C GLY A 924 -36.83 17.19 -25.44
N TRP A 925 -36.66 18.32 -26.12
CA TRP A 925 -35.98 19.50 -25.58
C TRP A 925 -36.53 20.80 -26.15
N VAL A 926 -36.45 21.86 -25.35
CA VAL A 926 -36.78 23.24 -25.71
C VAL A 926 -35.70 24.16 -25.16
N GLY A 927 -35.30 25.15 -25.94
CA GLY A 927 -34.37 26.17 -25.48
C GLY A 927 -34.54 27.49 -26.20
N PHE A 928 -34.01 28.54 -25.58
CA PHE A 928 -33.99 29.89 -26.13
C PHE A 928 -32.75 30.63 -25.63
N ASP A 929 -32.34 31.62 -26.42
CA ASP A 929 -31.31 32.59 -26.07
C ASP A 929 -31.99 33.87 -25.54
N TYR A 930 -31.29 34.66 -24.73
CA TYR A 930 -31.82 35.93 -24.24
C TYR A 930 -30.75 37.01 -24.17
N VAL A 931 -31.15 38.27 -24.35
CA VAL A 931 -30.30 39.46 -24.20
C VAL A 931 -31.03 40.50 -23.36
N LEU A 932 -30.34 41.02 -22.35
CA LEU A 932 -30.80 42.07 -21.45
C LEU A 932 -30.00 43.34 -21.72
N ALA A 933 -30.68 44.41 -22.13
CA ALA A 933 -30.02 45.68 -22.46
C ALA A 933 -30.88 46.90 -22.08
N ALA A 934 -30.21 48.02 -21.82
CA ALA A 934 -30.84 49.34 -21.85
C ALA A 934 -30.78 49.91 -23.26
N VAL A 935 -31.94 50.24 -23.80
CA VAL A 935 -32.04 50.98 -25.06
C VAL A 935 -32.30 52.45 -24.72
N PRO A 936 -31.50 53.39 -25.25
CA PRO A 936 -31.78 54.82 -25.09
C PRO A 936 -33.21 55.12 -25.52
N GLU A 937 -33.92 55.99 -24.80
CA GLU A 937 -35.26 56.38 -25.19
C GLU A 937 -35.26 56.75 -26.68
N PRO A 938 -36.20 56.19 -27.48
CA PRO A 938 -36.23 56.50 -28.89
C PRO A 938 -36.23 58.01 -29.06
N GLY A 939 -35.26 58.55 -29.81
CA GLY A 939 -35.23 59.97 -30.16
C GLY A 939 -36.53 60.46 -30.82
N MET A 940 -37.43 59.53 -31.20
CA MET A 940 -38.82 59.80 -31.53
C MET A 940 -39.60 60.51 -30.43
N TRP A 941 -39.36 60.30 -29.14
CA TRP A 941 -40.01 61.09 -28.08
C TRP A 941 -39.50 62.53 -28.08
N LEU A 942 -38.22 62.72 -28.36
CA LEU A 942 -37.61 64.03 -28.54
C LEU A 942 -38.13 64.70 -29.82
N LEU A 943 -38.36 63.96 -30.91
CA LEU A 943 -38.99 64.44 -32.14
C LEU A 943 -40.50 64.67 -31.98
N LEU A 944 -41.19 63.90 -31.14
CA LEU A 944 -42.60 64.10 -30.81
C LEU A 944 -42.75 65.34 -29.92
N ALA A 945 -41.85 65.53 -28.94
CA ALA A 945 -41.78 66.72 -28.11
C ALA A 945 -41.40 67.96 -28.94
N VAL A 946 -40.39 67.88 -29.82
CA VAL A 946 -40.02 68.94 -30.76
C VAL A 946 -41.14 69.20 -31.77
N GLY A 947 -41.82 68.16 -32.25
CA GLY A 947 -42.98 68.25 -33.13
C GLY A 947 -44.17 68.93 -32.44
N LEU A 948 -44.47 68.57 -31.19
CA LEU A 948 -45.48 69.23 -30.36
C LEU A 948 -45.11 70.68 -30.05
N VAL A 949 -43.84 70.97 -29.78
CA VAL A 949 -43.32 72.33 -29.58
C VAL A 949 -43.43 73.13 -30.89
N LEU A 950 -43.10 72.57 -32.05
CA LEU A 950 -43.24 73.21 -33.36
C LEU A 950 -44.71 73.45 -33.73
N VAL A 951 -45.61 72.51 -33.43
CA VAL A 951 -47.06 72.69 -33.59
C VAL A 951 -47.55 73.81 -32.68
N ARG A 952 -47.07 73.88 -31.43
CA ARG A 952 -47.43 74.93 -30.47
C ARG A 952 -46.89 76.30 -30.86
N VAL A 953 -45.69 76.38 -31.45
CA VAL A 953 -45.10 77.62 -31.99
C VAL A 953 -45.84 78.07 -33.25
N ARG A 954 -46.20 77.16 -34.16
CA ARG A 954 -46.99 77.46 -35.37
C ARG A 954 -48.40 77.96 -35.02
N LEU A 955 -49.04 77.39 -33.99
CA LEU A 955 -50.33 77.85 -33.48
C LEU A 955 -50.30 79.26 -32.85
N ARG A 956 -49.12 79.77 -32.45
CA ARG A 956 -48.97 81.15 -31.95
C ARG A 956 -48.62 82.18 -33.04
N GLY A 957 -48.24 81.76 -34.25
CA GLY A 957 -47.77 82.64 -35.32
C GLY A 957 -48.81 83.09 -36.36
N SER A 958 -50.09 82.68 -36.25
CA SER A 958 -51.09 82.87 -37.32
C SER A 958 -52.33 83.66 -36.90
N PHE A 959 -52.20 84.76 -36.13
CA PHE A 959 -53.25 85.79 -35.99
C PHE A 959 -52.66 87.16 -35.63
N ARG A 960 -52.45 88.01 -36.65
CA ARG A 960 -52.28 89.49 -36.74
C ARG A 960 -51.57 89.75 -38.09
N VAL A 961 -52.14 90.34 -39.15
CA VAL A 961 -53.32 91.18 -39.42
C VAL A 961 -54.11 90.58 -40.57
#